data_AF-A0A4P5W8Z0-F1
#
_entry.id   AF-A0A4P5W8Z0-F1
#
_cell.length_a   1.000
_cell.length_b   1.000
_cell.length_c   1.000
_cell.angle_alpha   90.00
_cell.angle_beta   90.00
_cell.angle_gamma   90.00
#
_symmetry.space_group_name_H-M   'P 1'
#
loop_
_entity.id
_entity.type
_entity.pdbx_description
1 polymer ?
#
loop_
_entity_poly.entity_id
_entity_poly.type
_entity_poly.pdbx_seq_one_letter_code
_entity_poly.pdbx_strand_id
1 'polypeptide(L)'
;MLAHSRWGRPLGSALALAALALALSSIDPGPAPAGSNPAYAQARALLDDAFDATAWSARLPADYALPRMGRAGLVAWVATLTLPDEVRSRVDARLAAEGFVDELVPFALFVKETYAAPEEPTFAEWARGTLKVDPAIPGWETSTFTFSPPRESEGGGGLPLAQAARFLRLYDAVYLQDTAATAAVTDRLVCEADDTRMEARMLRAKTIVRELLADQEAGMDAGDMKDAVGHVLRDDTTLEAITLSLIDFVDAEVCKHYRIFAGQVLRERQMNTWLSTALLNPERDDGWTWLRWHGSRHIAVQVVVDGLQGHLVESLASGASAGASAGPQSPFLAQVAAEDAPGAIPAPKLRSASPGPGMTTKYLHYAAEHGSSLKLPTLAAAVASPGFARHGISTTPTISVRNLPVVKTGAAVAGPGSTGIPNFHFVDRTYVHEGVQQGRPWYFYGNDALQLTPLAAASGMKTMFSRLRPLVTMSCGAQYDELAGYSFDGFLSLAIGETSRDFGDIRCVAELGRRAKNELRIAELRASLLARESILHEDHHPWELYDRWAQAQEEDAVRREVAELALLLPESMPDYLLYYNPWPDHFAHAKGPFADEIIGPTGELVRLDHWLGRITETYAEARLSDRTLFGMAGDHGLTPVRWLVSPEAEFIEGLKRAGLPLVVTKISSDEGEGPKLTHRLRPPSMRGFDLVVASTAGGNYMMDFFVDQGDNWARQPVLAELKALRTIGGKTIDVPKELLARLGDSLDYLVVREAPCTPDGGTVAAMGPRGGVVATATIERRGRAIWVEQQGADLLGLSERSPYETLDPVAVADADTLRDHCLSANREDPASWCAESEWRALTRFNRRPDAVTQLAHLYDIDRAGTVNLFPRDGVGYNTKVPGRHAGESFHEKDAFVGIWGASVKAGVELPPTVNGSLAQAMYAWISGTKPVEGEDGWGWPAWPEGLIAE
;
A
#
# COMPACT_ATOMS: atom_id res chain seq x y z
N MET A 1 41.83 -11.82 56.79
CA MET A 1 42.75 -10.68 56.97
C MET A 1 42.87 -9.96 55.64
N LEU A 2 42.52 -8.66 55.62
CA LEU A 2 43.22 -7.54 54.95
C LEU A 2 43.91 -7.83 53.59
N ALA A 3 43.83 -7.03 52.52
CA ALA A 3 43.19 -5.76 52.19
C ALA A 3 43.50 -5.40 50.71
N HIS A 4 42.87 -4.33 50.20
CA HIS A 4 43.30 -3.40 49.13
C HIS A 4 42.85 -3.59 47.65
N SER A 5 41.73 -2.93 47.35
CA SER A 5 41.48 -1.91 46.30
C SER A 5 42.40 -1.77 45.07
N ARG A 6 41.83 -1.70 43.85
CA ARG A 6 41.45 -0.46 43.12
C ARG A 6 40.86 -0.74 41.71
N TRP A 7 39.72 -0.08 41.44
CA TRP A 7 39.33 0.64 40.20
C TRP A 7 39.12 -0.09 38.86
N GLY A 8 37.92 0.13 38.27
CA GLY A 8 37.59 -0.13 36.87
C GLY A 8 36.08 -0.27 36.64
N ARG A 9 35.33 0.85 36.62
CA ARG A 9 33.90 0.90 36.25
C ARG A 9 33.71 0.70 34.73
N PRO A 10 32.53 0.23 34.30
CA PRO A 10 32.36 -0.44 33.00
C PRO A 10 32.13 0.57 31.87
N LEU A 11 32.95 0.50 30.83
CA LEU A 11 32.72 1.19 29.55
C LEU A 11 31.66 0.49 28.66
N GLY A 12 31.15 -0.69 29.06
CA GLY A 12 30.27 -1.51 28.22
C GLY A 12 28.81 -1.03 28.12
N SER A 13 28.30 -0.35 29.14
CA SER A 13 26.87 0.04 29.19
C SER A 13 26.57 1.31 28.39
N ALA A 14 27.54 2.22 28.28
CA ALA A 14 27.41 3.44 27.50
C ALA A 14 27.49 3.19 25.98
N LEU A 15 28.25 2.17 25.55
CA LEU A 15 28.35 1.77 24.14
C LEU A 15 27.12 1.01 23.64
N ALA A 16 26.44 0.25 24.51
CA ALA A 16 25.18 -0.42 24.16
C ALA A 16 23.99 0.57 24.09
N LEU A 17 23.93 1.55 25.02
CA LEU A 17 22.97 2.65 24.95
C LEU A 17 23.27 3.60 23.79
N ALA A 18 24.54 3.85 23.46
CA ALA A 18 24.91 4.62 22.27
C ALA A 18 24.60 3.86 20.98
N ALA A 19 24.75 2.53 20.93
CA ALA A 19 24.39 1.72 19.76
C ALA A 19 22.86 1.61 19.56
N LEU A 20 22.08 1.56 20.66
CA LEU A 20 20.61 1.61 20.61
C LEU A 20 20.10 3.02 20.26
N ALA A 21 20.73 4.06 20.82
CA ALA A 21 20.50 5.44 20.45
C ALA A 21 20.93 5.71 19.00
N LEU A 22 22.01 5.12 18.49
CA LEU A 22 22.46 5.20 17.09
C LEU A 22 21.56 4.40 16.15
N ALA A 23 20.97 3.28 16.57
CA ALA A 23 19.95 2.58 15.78
C ALA A 23 18.62 3.36 15.70
N LEU A 24 18.28 4.12 16.76
CA LEU A 24 17.10 5.01 16.80
C LEU A 24 17.36 6.42 16.23
N SER A 25 18.63 6.86 16.14
CA SER A 25 19.06 8.16 15.56
C SER A 25 19.74 8.06 14.19
N SER A 26 19.96 6.85 13.66
CA SER A 26 20.48 6.65 12.29
C SER A 26 19.42 6.80 11.19
N ILE A 27 18.19 7.16 11.57
CA ILE A 27 17.35 7.97 10.70
C ILE A 27 17.71 9.41 11.01
N ASP A 28 18.90 9.82 10.58
CA ASP A 28 19.27 11.22 10.52
C ASP A 28 18.17 11.92 9.71
N PRO A 29 17.45 12.92 10.26
CA PRO A 29 16.64 13.80 9.45
C PRO A 29 17.67 14.59 8.63
N GLY A 30 18.12 14.00 7.53
CA GLY A 30 19.14 14.59 6.68
C GLY A 30 18.84 16.07 6.47
N PRO A 31 19.86 16.93 6.44
CA PRO A 31 19.70 18.38 6.40
C PRO A 31 18.65 18.74 5.35
N ALA A 32 17.83 19.77 5.64
CA ALA A 32 16.86 20.30 4.69
C ALA A 32 17.52 20.36 3.30
N PRO A 33 17.02 19.60 2.31
CA PRO A 33 17.71 19.46 1.05
C PRO A 33 17.87 20.83 0.39
N ALA A 34 19.01 21.04 -0.27
CA ALA A 34 19.28 22.25 -1.02
C ALA A 34 18.14 22.48 -2.04
N GLY A 35 17.44 23.62 -1.94
CA GLY A 35 16.31 23.97 -2.82
C GLY A 35 14.90 23.81 -2.24
N SER A 36 14.76 23.50 -0.94
CA SER A 36 13.45 23.54 -0.25
C SER A 36 12.85 24.95 -0.23
N ASN A 37 11.50 25.04 -0.23
CA ASN A 37 10.80 26.31 0.02
C ASN A 37 11.35 26.91 1.33
N PRO A 38 11.96 28.12 1.32
CA PRO A 38 12.63 28.67 2.49
C PRO A 38 11.73 28.71 3.74
N ALA A 39 10.44 28.96 3.57
CA ALA A 39 9.48 28.98 4.67
C ALA A 39 9.22 27.57 5.22
N TYR A 40 9.10 26.55 4.37
CA TYR A 40 9.01 25.17 4.81
C TYR A 40 10.31 24.69 5.44
N ALA A 41 11.46 24.98 4.84
CA ALA A 41 12.77 24.58 5.36
C ALA A 41 13.01 25.17 6.75
N GLN A 42 12.69 26.46 6.90
CA GLN A 42 12.74 27.16 8.18
C GLN A 42 11.75 26.57 9.16
N ALA A 43 10.47 26.41 8.79
CA ALA A 43 9.47 25.84 9.68
C ALA A 43 9.80 24.41 10.09
N ARG A 44 10.31 23.58 9.18
CA ARG A 44 10.79 22.23 9.47
C ARG A 44 11.97 22.27 10.43
N ALA A 45 12.96 23.14 10.22
CA ALA A 45 14.06 23.30 11.16
C ALA A 45 13.57 23.70 12.56
N LEU A 46 12.55 24.57 12.63
CA LEU A 46 11.90 24.94 13.89
C LEU A 46 11.12 23.77 14.52
N LEU A 47 10.45 22.96 13.71
CA LEU A 47 9.77 21.75 14.17
C LEU A 47 10.77 20.68 14.64
N ASP A 48 11.91 20.54 13.98
CA ASP A 48 12.99 19.62 14.38
C ASP A 48 13.66 20.10 15.69
N ASP A 49 13.78 21.41 15.92
CA ASP A 49 14.19 21.99 17.21
C ASP A 49 13.14 21.75 18.31
N ALA A 50 11.85 21.82 17.96
CA ALA A 50 10.76 21.61 18.91
C ALA A 50 10.52 20.13 19.25
N PHE A 51 10.72 19.21 18.30
CA PHE A 51 10.32 17.82 18.42
C PHE A 51 11.50 16.85 18.43
N ASP A 52 11.82 16.32 19.62
CA ASP A 52 12.67 15.15 19.74
C ASP A 52 11.87 13.86 19.52
N ALA A 53 11.90 13.34 18.30
CA ALA A 53 11.20 12.10 17.94
C ALA A 53 11.78 10.86 18.65
N THR A 54 13.02 10.90 19.17
CA THR A 54 13.60 9.76 19.92
C THR A 54 12.89 9.56 21.26
N ALA A 55 12.28 10.62 21.81
CA ALA A 55 11.50 10.57 23.03
C ALA A 55 10.16 9.83 22.86
N TRP A 56 9.63 9.66 21.64
CA TRP A 56 8.33 9.00 21.39
C TRP A 56 8.40 7.48 21.52
N SER A 57 9.61 6.93 21.46
CA SER A 57 9.92 5.54 21.80
C SER A 57 10.34 5.36 23.27
N ALA A 58 10.26 6.40 24.10
CA ALA A 58 10.50 6.31 25.53
C ALA A 58 9.18 6.23 26.29
N ARG A 59 9.21 5.63 27.49
CA ARG A 59 8.02 5.52 28.34
C ARG A 59 7.55 6.91 28.79
N LEU A 60 6.28 7.21 28.56
CA LEU A 60 5.65 8.44 29.05
C LEU A 60 5.57 8.46 30.59
N PRO A 61 5.94 9.58 31.24
CA PRO A 61 5.61 9.81 32.63
C PRO A 61 4.10 9.80 32.88
N ALA A 62 3.64 9.16 33.96
CA ALA A 62 2.21 8.96 34.23
C ALA A 62 1.45 10.30 34.39
N ASP A 63 2.08 11.31 34.97
CA ASP A 63 1.56 12.67 35.11
C ASP A 63 1.35 13.38 33.77
N TYR A 64 2.00 12.90 32.70
CA TYR A 64 1.86 13.48 31.36
C TYR A 64 0.63 12.93 30.65
N ALA A 65 0.30 11.66 30.91
CA ALA A 65 -0.75 10.95 30.19
C ALA A 65 -2.11 10.94 30.93
N LEU A 66 -2.12 11.01 32.27
CA LEU A 66 -3.34 11.00 33.07
C LEU A 66 -4.38 12.09 32.71
N PRO A 67 -4.03 13.35 32.42
CA PRO A 67 -5.00 14.39 32.07
C PRO A 67 -5.73 14.17 30.74
N ARG A 68 -5.06 13.50 29.78
CA ARG A 68 -5.62 13.14 28.46
C ARG A 68 -6.53 11.93 28.53
N MET A 69 -6.45 11.15 29.60
CA MET A 69 -7.16 9.91 29.75
C MET A 69 -8.34 10.04 30.70
N GLY A 70 -9.54 9.70 30.19
CA GLY A 70 -10.66 9.34 31.06
C GLY A 70 -10.41 8.00 31.76
N ARG A 71 -9.43 7.91 32.67
CA ARG A 71 -9.07 6.69 33.42
C ARG A 71 -10.30 6.00 34.01
N ALA A 72 -11.21 6.78 34.60
CA ALA A 72 -12.48 6.28 35.10
C ALA A 72 -13.36 5.67 34.00
N GLY A 73 -13.40 6.27 32.81
CA GLY A 73 -14.16 5.78 31.65
C GLY A 73 -13.54 4.56 30.96
N LEU A 74 -12.21 4.40 30.98
CA LEU A 74 -11.54 3.18 30.51
C LEU A 74 -11.76 2.03 31.49
N VAL A 75 -11.55 2.26 32.80
CA VAL A 75 -11.81 1.26 33.85
C VAL A 75 -13.27 0.82 33.84
N ALA A 76 -14.21 1.77 33.74
CA ALA A 76 -15.64 1.46 33.65
C ALA A 76 -15.96 0.60 32.41
N TRP A 77 -15.33 0.88 31.27
CA TRP A 77 -15.51 0.08 30.05
C TRP A 77 -14.94 -1.34 30.21
N VAL A 78 -13.70 -1.50 30.73
CA VAL A 78 -13.10 -2.82 30.97
C VAL A 78 -13.95 -3.65 31.96
N ALA A 79 -14.60 -3.00 32.92
CA ALA A 79 -15.53 -3.67 33.84
C ALA A 79 -16.77 -4.26 33.12
N THR A 80 -17.16 -3.75 31.95
CA THR A 80 -18.27 -4.30 31.16
C THR A 80 -17.89 -5.55 30.35
N LEU A 81 -16.59 -5.80 30.14
CA LEU A 81 -16.11 -6.93 29.34
C LEU A 81 -16.17 -8.23 30.14
N THR A 82 -16.50 -9.36 29.52
CA THR A 82 -16.47 -10.68 30.17
C THR A 82 -15.07 -11.29 30.08
N LEU A 83 -14.24 -11.08 31.11
CA LEU A 83 -12.87 -11.62 31.22
C LEU A 83 -12.78 -12.70 32.32
N PRO A 84 -11.94 -13.74 32.15
CA PRO A 84 -11.60 -14.66 33.25
C PRO A 84 -11.01 -13.91 34.45
N ASP A 85 -11.29 -14.37 35.68
CA ASP A 85 -10.92 -13.67 36.92
C ASP A 85 -9.41 -13.35 37.01
N GLU A 86 -8.57 -14.27 36.57
CA GLU A 86 -7.11 -14.13 36.56
C GLU A 86 -6.63 -13.06 35.56
N VAL A 87 -7.26 -13.02 34.37
CA VAL A 87 -6.98 -12.01 33.35
C VAL A 87 -7.44 -10.64 33.83
N ARG A 88 -8.67 -10.57 34.39
CA ARG A 88 -9.20 -9.34 34.98
C ARG A 88 -8.30 -8.81 36.07
N SER A 89 -7.85 -9.67 36.99
CA SER A 89 -6.95 -9.28 38.07
C SER A 89 -5.65 -8.65 37.56
N ARG A 90 -5.03 -9.22 36.51
CA ARG A 90 -3.81 -8.66 35.91
C ARG A 90 -4.05 -7.35 35.16
N VAL A 91 -5.14 -7.26 34.40
CA VAL A 91 -5.54 -6.04 33.68
C VAL A 91 -5.86 -4.91 34.68
N ASP A 92 -6.65 -5.18 35.70
CA ASP A 92 -7.02 -4.19 36.72
C ASP A 92 -5.79 -3.74 37.52
N ALA A 93 -4.88 -4.65 37.86
CA ALA A 93 -3.62 -4.31 38.53
C ALA A 93 -2.76 -3.35 37.68
N ARG A 94 -2.71 -3.55 36.36
CA ARG A 94 -2.00 -2.66 35.43
C ARG A 94 -2.68 -1.30 35.32
N LEU A 95 -4.01 -1.28 35.14
CA LEU A 95 -4.81 -0.05 35.13
C LEU A 95 -4.78 0.69 36.49
N ALA A 96 -4.41 0.03 37.58
CA ALA A 96 -4.27 0.62 38.91
C ALA A 96 -2.84 1.16 39.20
N ALA A 97 -1.82 0.74 38.46
CA ALA A 97 -0.41 1.04 38.75
C ALA A 97 -0.09 2.55 38.73
N GLU A 98 0.88 2.99 39.54
CA GLU A 98 1.34 4.40 39.59
C GLU A 98 2.00 4.82 38.26
N GLY A 99 2.70 3.91 37.59
CA GLY A 99 3.17 4.04 36.20
C GLY A 99 2.08 3.71 35.17
N PHE A 100 0.86 4.20 35.41
CA PHE A 100 -0.44 3.84 34.80
C PHE A 100 -0.45 3.68 33.27
N VAL A 101 0.43 4.38 32.55
CA VAL A 101 0.48 4.37 31.09
C VAL A 101 1.67 3.54 30.62
N ASP A 102 1.44 2.24 30.53
CA ASP A 102 2.21 1.31 29.70
C ASP A 102 1.42 0.99 28.40
N GLU A 103 1.92 0.07 27.58
CA GLU A 103 1.36 -0.22 26.26
C GLU A 103 -0.07 -0.79 26.28
N LEU A 104 -0.55 -1.30 27.43
CA LEU A 104 -1.91 -1.82 27.58
C LEU A 104 -2.94 -0.71 27.41
N VAL A 105 -2.64 0.48 27.91
CA VAL A 105 -3.59 1.58 27.97
C VAL A 105 -3.93 2.13 26.59
N PRO A 106 -2.95 2.52 25.75
CA PRO A 106 -3.23 2.95 24.37
C PRO A 106 -3.87 1.84 23.55
N PHE A 107 -3.45 0.59 23.76
CA PHE A 107 -4.06 -0.56 23.10
C PHE A 107 -5.54 -0.75 23.48
N ALA A 108 -5.90 -0.63 24.77
CA ALA A 108 -7.28 -0.77 25.22
C ALA A 108 -8.17 0.39 24.77
N LEU A 109 -7.63 1.62 24.67
CA LEU A 109 -8.32 2.76 24.06
C LEU A 109 -8.56 2.53 22.57
N PHE A 110 -7.53 2.11 21.84
CA PHE A 110 -7.65 1.73 20.43
C PHE A 110 -8.74 0.68 20.23
N VAL A 111 -8.73 -0.41 21.00
CA VAL A 111 -9.77 -1.43 20.98
C VAL A 111 -11.11 -0.71 21.19
N LYS A 112 -11.34 -0.05 22.32
CA LYS A 112 -12.61 0.64 22.61
C LYS A 112 -13.10 1.56 21.47
N GLU A 113 -12.25 2.40 20.90
CA GLU A 113 -12.58 3.35 19.83
C GLU A 113 -12.86 2.65 18.50
N THR A 114 -12.15 1.57 18.21
CA THR A 114 -12.33 0.72 17.03
C THR A 114 -13.65 -0.06 17.04
N TYR A 115 -14.31 -0.15 18.21
CA TYR A 115 -15.58 -0.84 18.38
C TYR A 115 -16.78 0.09 18.64
N ALA A 116 -16.58 1.41 18.73
CA ALA A 116 -17.67 2.40 18.80
C ALA A 116 -18.02 2.90 17.38
N ALA A 117 -19.28 2.73 16.95
CA ALA A 117 -19.72 3.14 15.62
C ALA A 117 -19.89 4.67 15.54
N PRO A 118 -19.29 5.37 14.56
CA PRO A 118 -19.58 6.77 14.29
C PRO A 118 -21.00 6.97 13.74
N GLU A 119 -21.54 8.19 13.87
CA GLU A 119 -22.84 8.58 13.32
C GLU A 119 -22.73 9.11 11.88
N GLU A 120 -22.08 8.38 10.97
CA GLU A 120 -22.09 8.70 9.53
C GLU A 120 -22.98 7.69 8.77
N PRO A 121 -23.80 8.15 7.81
CA PRO A 121 -24.62 7.26 6.99
C PRO A 121 -23.75 6.41 6.07
N THR A 122 -24.18 5.18 5.84
CA THR A 122 -23.58 4.27 4.85
C THR A 122 -23.83 4.78 3.43
N PHE A 123 -23.02 4.32 2.46
CA PHE A 123 -23.27 4.55 1.04
C PHE A 123 -24.66 4.02 0.65
N ALA A 124 -25.08 2.89 1.22
CA ALA A 124 -26.36 2.30 0.88
C ALA A 124 -27.55 3.19 1.32
N GLU A 125 -27.47 3.80 2.50
CA GLU A 125 -28.46 4.77 2.98
C GLU A 125 -28.47 6.02 2.10
N TRP A 126 -27.29 6.56 1.77
CA TRP A 126 -27.17 7.70 0.86
C TRP A 126 -27.75 7.39 -0.53
N ALA A 127 -27.42 6.24 -1.10
CA ALA A 127 -27.83 5.83 -2.44
C ALA A 127 -29.35 5.71 -2.53
N ARG A 128 -29.99 5.08 -1.53
CA ARG A 128 -31.46 4.95 -1.45
C ARG A 128 -32.17 6.31 -1.27
N GLY A 129 -31.54 7.25 -0.55
CA GLY A 129 -32.10 8.57 -0.31
C GLY A 129 -31.89 9.57 -1.45
N THR A 130 -30.82 9.40 -2.23
CA THR A 130 -30.33 10.44 -3.16
C THR A 130 -30.45 10.04 -4.63
N LEU A 131 -30.19 8.77 -4.97
CA LEU A 131 -30.20 8.33 -6.36
C LEU A 131 -31.63 8.10 -6.85
N LYS A 132 -31.89 8.50 -8.09
CA LYS A 132 -33.18 8.31 -8.77
C LYS A 132 -33.04 7.22 -9.80
N VAL A 133 -33.71 6.09 -9.56
CA VAL A 133 -33.72 4.95 -10.48
C VAL A 133 -34.40 5.33 -11.79
N ASP A 134 -33.68 5.15 -12.89
CA ASP A 134 -34.23 5.20 -14.24
C ASP A 134 -34.31 3.76 -14.79
N PRO A 135 -35.52 3.22 -15.03
CA PRO A 135 -35.68 1.85 -15.51
C PRO A 135 -35.12 1.61 -16.92
N ALA A 136 -34.79 2.66 -17.69
CA ALA A 136 -34.13 2.52 -18.98
C ALA A 136 -32.63 2.21 -18.86
N ILE A 137 -32.03 2.47 -17.69
CA ILE A 137 -30.61 2.26 -17.43
C ILE A 137 -30.46 0.93 -16.64
N PRO A 138 -29.68 -0.05 -17.12
CA PRO A 138 -29.43 -1.28 -16.38
C PRO A 138 -28.42 -1.08 -15.23
N GLY A 139 -28.28 -2.09 -14.35
CA GLY A 139 -27.22 -2.12 -13.31
C GLY A 139 -27.54 -1.36 -12.01
N TRP A 140 -28.78 -0.88 -11.81
CA TRP A 140 -29.20 -0.23 -10.56
C TRP A 140 -29.30 -1.17 -9.35
N GLU A 141 -29.60 -2.44 -9.61
CA GLU A 141 -29.57 -3.49 -8.58
C GLU A 141 -28.60 -4.57 -9.04
N THR A 142 -27.76 -4.99 -8.12
CA THR A 142 -26.67 -5.93 -8.37
C THR A 142 -26.64 -6.98 -7.27
N SER A 143 -25.75 -7.96 -7.37
CA SER A 143 -25.58 -8.93 -6.28
C SER A 143 -25.05 -8.31 -4.97
N THR A 144 -24.56 -7.07 -5.03
CA THR A 144 -23.99 -6.36 -3.87
C THR A 144 -24.84 -5.17 -3.42
N PHE A 145 -25.93 -4.83 -4.12
CA PHE A 145 -26.77 -3.69 -3.75
C PHE A 145 -28.24 -3.88 -4.18
N THR A 146 -29.17 -3.54 -3.28
CA THR A 146 -30.60 -3.47 -3.58
C THR A 146 -31.23 -2.23 -2.94
N PHE A 147 -32.26 -1.68 -3.59
CA PHE A 147 -32.99 -0.52 -3.06
C PHE A 147 -33.97 -0.89 -1.94
N SER A 148 -34.33 -2.18 -1.83
CA SER A 148 -35.09 -2.69 -0.70
C SER A 148 -34.20 -2.76 0.55
N PRO A 149 -34.65 -2.27 1.72
CA PRO A 149 -33.89 -2.43 2.95
C PRO A 149 -33.78 -3.93 3.29
N PRO A 150 -32.60 -4.41 3.75
CA PRO A 150 -32.43 -5.81 4.13
C PRO A 150 -33.39 -6.21 5.26
N ARG A 151 -33.84 -7.48 5.25
CA ARG A 151 -34.82 -8.03 6.21
C ARG A 151 -34.28 -8.22 7.63
N GLU A 152 -32.97 -8.21 7.79
CA GLU A 152 -32.27 -8.17 9.07
C GLU A 152 -31.38 -6.94 9.07
N SER A 153 -31.32 -6.21 10.18
CA SER A 153 -30.45 -5.05 10.32
C SER A 153 -29.01 -5.49 10.04
N GLU A 154 -28.41 -5.00 8.96
CA GLU A 154 -26.95 -4.93 8.88
C GLU A 154 -26.50 -4.24 10.18
N GLY A 155 -25.90 -5.04 11.06
CA GLY A 155 -25.65 -4.65 12.45
C GLY A 155 -24.80 -3.40 12.53
N GLY A 156 -25.11 -2.51 13.47
CA GLY A 156 -24.41 -1.24 13.67
C GLY A 156 -22.89 -1.38 13.67
N GLY A 157 -22.21 -0.36 13.14
CA GLY A 157 -20.80 -0.35 12.70
C GLY A 157 -19.70 -0.53 13.76
N GLY A 158 -19.87 -1.42 14.75
CA GLY A 158 -18.86 -1.83 15.72
C GLY A 158 -18.95 -3.33 16.04
N LEU A 159 -17.83 -3.97 16.37
CA LEU A 159 -17.85 -5.39 16.74
C LEU A 159 -18.39 -5.60 18.18
N PRO A 160 -18.96 -6.78 18.51
CA PRO A 160 -19.50 -7.08 19.84
C PRO A 160 -18.47 -7.01 20.97
N LEU A 161 -18.90 -6.64 22.19
CA LEU A 161 -18.05 -6.58 23.40
C LEU A 161 -17.28 -7.89 23.69
N ALA A 162 -17.83 -9.04 23.27
CA ALA A 162 -17.16 -10.34 23.40
C ALA A 162 -15.82 -10.39 22.62
N GLN A 163 -15.72 -9.71 21.48
CA GLN A 163 -14.47 -9.65 20.70
C GLN A 163 -13.43 -8.76 21.38
N ALA A 164 -13.83 -7.61 21.93
CA ALA A 164 -12.92 -6.76 22.72
C ALA A 164 -12.32 -7.51 23.93
N ALA A 165 -13.13 -8.34 24.60
CA ALA A 165 -12.64 -9.19 25.68
C ALA A 165 -11.59 -10.22 25.20
N ARG A 166 -11.75 -10.76 23.98
CA ARG A 166 -10.80 -11.72 23.38
C ARG A 166 -9.46 -11.07 23.04
N PHE A 167 -9.44 -9.84 22.52
CA PHE A 167 -8.19 -9.09 22.30
C PHE A 167 -7.43 -8.83 23.61
N LEU A 168 -8.12 -8.48 24.69
CA LEU A 168 -7.48 -8.30 26.00
C LEU A 168 -6.96 -9.62 26.59
N ARG A 169 -7.65 -10.75 26.40
CA ARG A 169 -7.15 -12.09 26.79
C ARG A 169 -5.88 -12.46 26.03
N LEU A 170 -5.83 -12.14 24.73
CA LEU A 170 -4.65 -12.38 23.90
C LEU A 170 -3.47 -11.51 24.36
N TYR A 171 -3.70 -10.21 24.57
CA TYR A 171 -2.70 -9.30 25.14
C TYR A 171 -2.14 -9.84 26.46
N ASP A 172 -3.01 -10.31 27.36
CA ASP A 172 -2.61 -10.92 28.62
C ASP A 172 -1.66 -12.13 28.44
N ALA A 173 -1.99 -13.05 27.54
CA ALA A 173 -1.17 -14.23 27.26
C ALA A 173 0.19 -13.89 26.65
N VAL A 174 0.23 -12.85 25.81
CA VAL A 174 1.46 -12.41 25.14
C VAL A 174 2.37 -11.66 26.12
N TYR A 175 1.83 -10.71 26.91
CA TYR A 175 2.64 -9.74 27.66
C TYR A 175 2.53 -9.80 29.19
N LEU A 176 1.40 -10.20 29.77
CA LEU A 176 1.15 -10.08 31.22
C LEU A 176 1.44 -11.35 32.02
N GLN A 177 1.40 -12.52 31.38
CA GLN A 177 1.65 -13.81 32.04
C GLN A 177 3.13 -14.13 32.29
N ASP A 178 4.07 -13.41 31.66
CA ASP A 178 5.50 -13.56 31.89
C ASP A 178 5.95 -12.60 33.01
N THR A 179 6.29 -13.15 34.19
CA THR A 179 6.73 -12.38 35.37
C THR A 179 8.12 -11.75 35.22
N ALA A 180 8.93 -12.21 34.25
CA ALA A 180 10.16 -11.55 33.85
C ALA A 180 9.91 -10.49 32.76
N ALA A 181 8.83 -10.62 31.96
CA ALA A 181 8.38 -9.57 31.05
C ALA A 181 7.71 -8.41 31.80
N THR A 182 6.98 -8.65 32.89
CA THR A 182 6.46 -7.55 33.73
C THR A 182 7.57 -6.70 34.34
N ALA A 183 8.76 -7.29 34.60
CA ALA A 183 9.98 -6.61 35.04
C ALA A 183 10.87 -6.09 33.88
N ALA A 184 10.59 -6.45 32.62
CA ALA A 184 11.27 -5.92 31.43
C ALA A 184 10.46 -4.79 30.75
N VAL A 185 9.12 -4.84 30.83
CA VAL A 185 8.17 -3.74 30.52
C VAL A 185 8.41 -2.54 31.44
N THR A 186 9.11 -2.72 32.58
CA THR A 186 9.61 -1.60 33.40
C THR A 186 10.85 -0.91 32.82
N ASP A 187 11.60 -1.56 31.92
CA ASP A 187 12.89 -1.07 31.42
C ASP A 187 12.93 -0.78 29.89
N ARG A 188 12.04 -1.36 29.07
CA ARG A 188 12.03 -1.22 27.59
C ARG A 188 10.60 -1.34 27.02
N LEU A 189 10.23 -0.54 26.01
CA LEU A 189 8.96 -0.70 25.31
C LEU A 189 8.94 -2.01 24.51
N VAL A 190 7.75 -2.60 24.31
CA VAL A 190 7.53 -3.84 23.51
C VAL A 190 8.02 -3.73 22.06
N CYS A 191 8.27 -2.52 21.56
CA CYS A 191 8.52 -2.21 20.15
C CYS A 191 9.88 -2.58 19.58
N GLU A 192 10.67 -3.32 20.36
CA GLU A 192 11.92 -3.91 19.91
C GLU A 192 11.72 -5.42 19.90
N ALA A 193 11.32 -5.94 18.73
CA ALA A 193 11.00 -7.35 18.53
C ALA A 193 12.08 -8.25 19.14
N ASP A 194 11.67 -9.09 20.10
CA ASP A 194 12.52 -10.07 20.74
C ASP A 194 12.05 -11.48 20.36
N ASP A 195 12.57 -11.96 19.23
CA ASP A 195 12.27 -13.30 18.73
C ASP A 195 12.74 -14.39 19.71
N THR A 196 13.64 -14.09 20.67
CA THR A 196 14.14 -15.09 21.63
C THR A 196 13.07 -15.62 22.59
N ARG A 197 11.95 -14.89 22.74
CA ARG A 197 10.81 -15.29 23.57
C ARG A 197 9.57 -15.65 22.76
N MET A 198 9.62 -15.57 21.43
CA MET A 198 8.46 -15.76 20.55
C MET A 198 7.83 -17.15 20.73
N GLU A 199 8.65 -18.19 20.84
CA GLU A 199 8.16 -19.56 21.04
C GLU A 199 7.37 -19.71 22.36
N ALA A 200 7.85 -19.11 23.45
CA ALA A 200 7.15 -19.14 24.74
C ALA A 200 5.83 -18.34 24.70
N ARG A 201 5.79 -17.20 24.00
CA ARG A 201 4.56 -16.41 23.79
C ARG A 201 3.55 -17.20 22.96
N MET A 202 4.01 -17.82 21.87
CA MET A 202 3.21 -18.68 21.01
C MET A 202 2.56 -19.81 21.81
N LEU A 203 3.33 -20.55 22.62
CA LEU A 203 2.78 -21.67 23.42
C LEU A 203 1.66 -21.22 24.38
N ARG A 204 1.75 -20.02 24.97
CA ARG A 204 0.69 -19.46 25.83
C ARG A 204 -0.54 -19.02 25.04
N ALA A 205 -0.34 -18.31 23.93
CA ALA A 205 -1.42 -17.79 23.10
C ALA A 205 -2.18 -18.91 22.36
N LYS A 206 -1.51 -20.01 22.02
CA LYS A 206 -2.05 -21.13 21.22
C LYS A 206 -3.36 -21.70 21.77
N THR A 207 -3.50 -21.82 23.10
CA THR A 207 -4.74 -22.31 23.71
C THR A 207 -5.90 -21.34 23.46
N ILE A 208 -5.67 -20.04 23.58
CA ILE A 208 -6.68 -19.00 23.33
C ILE A 208 -7.07 -19.01 21.84
N VAL A 209 -6.09 -19.09 20.94
CA VAL A 209 -6.33 -19.16 19.49
C VAL A 209 -7.13 -20.40 19.11
N ARG A 210 -6.81 -21.55 19.73
CA ARG A 210 -7.55 -22.80 19.52
C ARG A 210 -9.02 -22.66 19.95
N GLU A 211 -9.28 -22.06 21.11
CA GLU A 211 -10.65 -21.79 21.57
C GLU A 211 -11.40 -20.88 20.59
N LEU A 212 -10.75 -19.80 20.13
CA LEU A 212 -11.34 -18.86 19.18
C LEU A 212 -11.73 -19.52 17.85
N LEU A 213 -10.82 -20.31 17.29
CA LEU A 213 -11.06 -21.02 16.04
C LEU A 213 -12.12 -22.11 16.21
N ALA A 214 -12.16 -22.81 17.35
CA ALA A 214 -13.19 -23.82 17.63
C ALA A 214 -14.59 -23.20 17.78
N ASP A 215 -14.69 -22.06 18.48
CA ASP A 215 -15.95 -21.29 18.57
C ASP A 215 -16.43 -20.87 17.17
N GLN A 216 -15.51 -20.37 16.33
CA GLN A 216 -15.82 -19.94 14.97
C GLN A 216 -16.25 -21.12 14.09
N GLU A 217 -15.50 -22.23 14.10
CA GLU A 217 -15.84 -23.46 13.36
C GLU A 217 -17.22 -23.98 13.77
N ALA A 218 -17.54 -23.97 15.06
CA ALA A 218 -18.82 -24.44 15.58
C ALA A 218 -20.00 -23.60 15.06
N GLY A 219 -19.79 -22.29 14.87
CA GLY A 219 -20.77 -21.36 14.32
C GLY A 219 -20.88 -21.35 12.80
N MET A 220 -19.96 -22.01 12.08
CA MET A 220 -19.96 -22.06 10.61
C MET A 220 -20.88 -23.16 10.06
N ASP A 221 -21.53 -22.86 8.93
CA ASP A 221 -22.21 -23.85 8.11
C ASP A 221 -21.22 -24.85 7.50
N ALA A 222 -21.70 -26.04 7.12
CA ALA A 222 -20.86 -27.03 6.45
C ALA A 222 -20.39 -26.52 5.07
N GLY A 223 -19.10 -26.63 4.80
CA GLY A 223 -18.48 -26.18 3.54
C GLY A 223 -16.97 -25.99 3.68
N ASP A 224 -16.33 -25.57 2.59
CA ASP A 224 -14.87 -25.49 2.46
C ASP A 224 -14.20 -24.64 3.56
N MET A 225 -14.85 -23.55 3.99
CA MET A 225 -14.31 -22.67 5.04
C MET A 225 -14.30 -23.35 6.41
N LYS A 226 -15.37 -24.07 6.76
CA LYS A 226 -15.42 -24.85 8.00
C LYS A 226 -14.37 -25.95 8.00
N ASP A 227 -14.21 -26.64 6.88
CA ASP A 227 -13.21 -27.68 6.72
C ASP A 227 -11.77 -27.12 6.82
N ALA A 228 -11.54 -25.91 6.28
CA ALA A 228 -10.26 -25.22 6.40
C ALA A 228 -9.94 -24.86 7.87
N VAL A 229 -10.90 -24.26 8.61
CA VAL A 229 -10.72 -23.97 10.04
C VAL A 229 -10.52 -25.26 10.84
N GLY A 230 -11.31 -26.30 10.57
CA GLY A 230 -11.17 -27.62 11.18
C GLY A 230 -9.84 -28.30 10.85
N HIS A 231 -9.23 -28.02 9.70
CA HIS A 231 -7.87 -28.48 9.37
C HIS A 231 -6.82 -27.78 10.24
N VAL A 232 -6.89 -26.45 10.38
CA VAL A 232 -6.02 -25.68 11.27
C VAL A 232 -6.09 -26.21 12.70
N LEU A 233 -7.29 -26.51 13.21
CA LEU A 233 -7.47 -27.02 14.56
C LEU A 233 -6.84 -28.41 14.77
N ARG A 234 -6.75 -29.23 13.71
CA ARG A 234 -6.17 -30.58 13.78
C ARG A 234 -4.67 -30.63 13.52
N ASP A 235 -4.13 -29.69 12.74
CA ASP A 235 -2.70 -29.59 12.46
C ASP A 235 -2.01 -28.57 13.37
N ASP A 236 -1.20 -29.08 14.28
CA ASP A 236 -0.51 -28.29 15.29
C ASP A 236 0.48 -27.28 14.70
N THR A 237 1.13 -27.60 13.57
CA THR A 237 2.07 -26.69 12.90
C THR A 237 1.33 -25.50 12.29
N THR A 238 0.18 -25.76 11.67
CA THR A 238 -0.68 -24.74 11.07
C THR A 238 -1.31 -23.85 12.15
N LEU A 239 -1.74 -24.43 13.28
CA LEU A 239 -2.21 -23.65 14.42
C LEU A 239 -1.10 -22.75 15.00
N GLU A 240 0.13 -23.26 15.10
CA GLU A 240 1.29 -22.47 15.51
C GLU A 240 1.57 -21.31 14.56
N ALA A 241 1.49 -21.55 13.24
CA ALA A 241 1.64 -20.50 12.23
C ALA A 241 0.59 -19.38 12.40
N ILE A 242 -0.70 -19.70 12.56
CA ILE A 242 -1.74 -18.69 12.84
C ILE A 242 -1.48 -17.98 14.18
N THR A 243 -1.07 -18.73 15.21
CA THR A 243 -0.80 -18.16 16.53
C THR A 243 0.32 -17.12 16.47
N LEU A 244 1.42 -17.44 15.77
CA LEU A 244 2.53 -16.50 15.53
C LEU A 244 2.06 -15.26 14.77
N SER A 245 1.23 -15.46 13.74
CA SER A 245 0.70 -14.37 12.90
C SER A 245 -0.16 -13.41 13.71
N LEU A 246 -0.98 -13.95 14.61
CA LEU A 246 -1.80 -13.16 15.51
C LEU A 246 -0.96 -12.42 16.56
N ILE A 247 0.14 -13.01 17.03
CA ILE A 247 1.11 -12.31 17.89
C ILE A 247 1.75 -11.15 17.12
N ASP A 248 2.20 -11.38 15.89
CA ASP A 248 2.83 -10.36 15.05
C ASP A 248 1.88 -9.18 14.79
N PHE A 249 0.62 -9.46 14.51
CA PHE A 249 -0.43 -8.44 14.38
C PHE A 249 -0.59 -7.64 15.68
N VAL A 250 -0.70 -8.31 16.83
CA VAL A 250 -0.84 -7.62 18.13
C VAL A 250 0.42 -6.81 18.47
N ASP A 251 1.62 -7.33 18.24
CA ASP A 251 2.88 -6.61 18.46
C ASP A 251 2.91 -5.31 17.63
N ALA A 252 2.52 -5.38 16.35
CA ALA A 252 2.43 -4.20 15.47
C ALA A 252 1.41 -3.17 15.98
N GLU A 253 0.20 -3.62 16.31
CA GLU A 253 -0.89 -2.74 16.73
C GLU A 253 -0.64 -2.09 18.09
N VAL A 254 -0.09 -2.84 19.05
CA VAL A 254 0.31 -2.31 20.36
C VAL A 254 1.34 -1.19 20.20
N CYS A 255 2.35 -1.41 19.36
CA CYS A 255 3.41 -0.44 19.13
C CYS A 255 2.97 0.81 18.37
N LYS A 256 2.17 0.62 17.32
CA LYS A 256 1.60 1.71 16.54
C LYS A 256 0.73 2.62 17.42
N HIS A 257 -0.18 2.05 18.20
CA HIS A 257 -1.09 2.84 19.05
C HIS A 257 -0.39 3.48 20.24
N TYR A 258 0.65 2.83 20.78
CA TYR A 258 1.51 3.47 21.77
C TYR A 258 2.18 4.73 21.19
N ARG A 259 2.80 4.62 20.01
CA ARG A 259 3.48 5.74 19.35
C ARG A 259 2.52 6.89 19.02
N ILE A 260 1.32 6.58 18.53
CA ILE A 260 0.28 7.59 18.26
C ILE A 260 -0.06 8.34 19.54
N PHE A 261 -0.38 7.60 20.61
CA PHE A 261 -0.73 8.19 21.90
C PHE A 261 0.42 9.03 22.49
N ALA A 262 1.63 8.47 22.54
CA ALA A 262 2.80 9.15 23.06
C ALA A 262 3.18 10.37 22.24
N GLY A 263 3.13 10.27 20.91
CA GLY A 263 3.38 11.37 20.00
C GLY A 263 2.41 12.53 20.24
N GLN A 264 1.12 12.28 20.43
CA GLN A 264 0.14 13.34 20.72
C GLN A 264 0.45 14.09 22.02
N VAL A 265 0.72 13.34 23.11
CA VAL A 265 1.01 13.92 24.44
C VAL A 265 2.33 14.71 24.43
N LEU A 266 3.37 14.16 23.83
CA LEU A 266 4.70 14.80 23.79
C LEU A 266 4.70 16.01 22.88
N ARG A 267 4.05 15.94 21.70
CA ARG A 267 3.93 17.09 20.80
C ARG A 267 3.18 18.23 21.43
N GLU A 268 2.07 17.99 22.12
CA GLU A 268 1.35 19.05 22.86
C GLU A 268 2.30 19.75 23.84
N ARG A 269 3.00 18.99 24.68
CA ARG A 269 3.86 19.55 25.73
C ARG A 269 5.06 20.30 25.17
N GLN A 270 5.73 19.71 24.19
CA GLN A 270 6.86 20.32 23.49
C GLN A 270 6.42 21.60 22.80
N MET A 271 5.31 21.57 22.06
CA MET A 271 4.76 22.73 21.35
C MET A 271 4.32 23.83 22.30
N ASN A 272 3.61 23.50 23.39
CA ASN A 272 3.18 24.47 24.39
C ASN A 272 4.39 25.18 25.03
N THR A 273 5.42 24.41 25.40
CA THR A 273 6.64 24.94 26.02
C THR A 273 7.42 25.81 25.04
N TRP A 274 7.64 25.30 23.84
CA TRP A 274 8.41 25.97 22.80
C TRP A 274 7.73 27.25 22.33
N LEU A 275 6.45 27.21 21.94
CA LEU A 275 5.70 28.41 21.50
C LEU A 275 5.58 29.45 22.62
N SER A 276 5.29 29.03 23.86
CA SER A 276 5.21 29.98 24.97
C SER A 276 6.55 30.68 25.18
N THR A 277 7.66 29.95 25.06
CA THR A 277 9.01 30.52 25.21
C THR A 277 9.37 31.43 24.04
N ALA A 278 9.00 31.05 22.81
CA ALA A 278 9.30 31.80 21.61
C ALA A 278 8.49 33.10 21.53
N LEU A 279 7.17 33.07 21.80
CA LEU A 279 6.29 34.23 21.67
C LEU A 279 6.43 35.25 22.80
N LEU A 280 6.85 34.81 24.00
CA LEU A 280 7.03 35.68 25.17
C LEU A 280 8.47 36.18 25.33
N ASN A 281 9.36 35.84 24.40
CA ASN A 281 10.71 36.38 24.37
C ASN A 281 10.81 37.39 23.20
N PRO A 282 10.93 38.69 23.48
CA PRO A 282 10.99 39.71 22.44
C PRO A 282 12.25 39.60 21.56
N GLU A 283 13.29 38.89 21.99
CA GLU A 283 14.49 38.63 21.18
C GLU A 283 14.31 37.49 20.16
N ARG A 284 13.16 36.78 20.20
CA ARG A 284 12.86 35.65 19.32
C ARG A 284 11.75 35.99 18.32
N ASP A 285 11.95 35.57 17.08
CA ASP A 285 10.96 35.70 15.99
C ASP A 285 10.50 34.35 15.42
N ASP A 286 11.06 33.26 15.91
CA ASP A 286 10.80 31.92 15.38
C ASP A 286 9.38 31.42 15.65
N GLY A 287 8.81 31.72 16.82
CA GLY A 287 7.41 31.42 17.13
C GLY A 287 6.43 32.16 16.21
N TRP A 288 6.68 33.43 15.94
CA TRP A 288 5.85 34.26 15.04
C TRP A 288 5.96 33.81 13.59
N THR A 289 7.18 33.50 13.15
CA THR A 289 7.46 32.92 11.82
C THR A 289 6.72 31.60 11.64
N TRP A 290 6.77 30.72 12.64
CA TRP A 290 6.06 29.45 12.59
C TRP A 290 4.54 29.64 12.54
N LEU A 291 3.96 30.56 13.32
CA LEU A 291 2.51 30.85 13.27
C LEU A 291 2.09 31.29 11.87
N ARG A 292 2.86 32.17 11.23
CA ARG A 292 2.60 32.61 9.84
C ARG A 292 2.68 31.44 8.86
N TRP A 293 3.74 30.64 8.92
CA TRP A 293 3.90 29.46 8.07
C TRP A 293 2.77 28.44 8.25
N HIS A 294 2.39 28.13 9.50
CA HIS A 294 1.30 27.20 9.79
C HIS A 294 -0.03 27.66 9.15
N GLY A 295 -0.21 28.97 9.00
CA GLY A 295 -1.33 29.58 8.30
C GLY A 295 -1.32 29.47 6.78
N SER A 296 -0.19 29.14 6.16
CA SER A 296 -0.02 29.00 4.70
C SER A 296 0.55 27.65 4.28
N ARG A 297 0.62 26.68 5.19
CA ARG A 297 1.22 25.36 4.95
C ARG A 297 0.51 24.60 3.83
N HIS A 298 1.29 23.84 3.07
CA HIS A 298 0.79 22.98 2.01
C HIS A 298 0.26 21.66 2.57
N ILE A 299 -0.82 21.18 1.97
CA ILE A 299 -1.53 19.97 2.41
C ILE A 299 -1.63 19.02 1.22
N ALA A 300 -1.41 17.72 1.44
CA ALA A 300 -1.63 16.69 0.42
C ALA A 300 -2.57 15.58 0.88
N VAL A 301 -3.46 15.18 -0.03
CA VAL A 301 -4.30 13.99 0.10
C VAL A 301 -3.89 13.00 -0.98
N GLN A 302 -3.19 11.95 -0.57
CA GLN A 302 -2.82 10.84 -1.44
C GLN A 302 -3.85 9.72 -1.34
N VAL A 303 -4.51 9.44 -2.45
CA VAL A 303 -5.49 8.37 -2.62
C VAL A 303 -4.82 7.24 -3.39
N VAL A 304 -4.90 6.02 -2.84
CA VAL A 304 -4.45 4.81 -3.52
C VAL A 304 -5.64 3.88 -3.63
N VAL A 305 -5.98 3.50 -4.86
CA VAL A 305 -7.09 2.59 -5.14
C VAL A 305 -6.53 1.31 -5.71
N ASP A 306 -6.88 0.19 -5.09
CA ASP A 306 -6.53 -1.14 -5.61
C ASP A 306 -7.37 -1.42 -6.86
N GLY A 307 -6.71 -1.67 -7.99
CA GLY A 307 -7.39 -2.04 -9.24
C GLY A 307 -8.15 -0.91 -9.96
N LEU A 308 -7.58 0.28 -10.11
CA LEU A 308 -8.21 1.43 -10.77
C LEU A 308 -7.60 1.76 -12.14
N GLN A 309 -8.40 1.55 -13.19
CA GLN A 309 -8.04 1.83 -14.60
C GLN A 309 -8.25 3.29 -15.00
N GLY A 310 -7.23 3.91 -15.61
CA GLY A 310 -7.25 5.30 -16.05
C GLY A 310 -8.28 5.55 -17.16
N HIS A 311 -8.24 4.75 -18.22
CA HIS A 311 -9.12 4.92 -19.38
C HIS A 311 -10.57 4.56 -19.08
N LEU A 312 -10.79 3.61 -18.16
CA LEU A 312 -12.14 3.28 -17.68
C LEU A 312 -12.75 4.47 -16.94
N VAL A 313 -12.03 5.05 -15.98
CA VAL A 313 -12.48 6.22 -15.23
C VAL A 313 -12.69 7.41 -16.16
N GLU A 314 -11.75 7.69 -17.07
CA GLU A 314 -11.88 8.75 -18.08
C GLU A 314 -13.17 8.59 -18.90
N SER A 315 -13.43 7.38 -19.39
CA SER A 315 -14.60 7.09 -20.22
C SER A 315 -15.93 7.20 -19.47
N LEU A 316 -15.97 6.75 -18.21
CA LEU A 316 -17.17 6.79 -17.39
C LEU A 316 -17.47 8.20 -16.86
N ALA A 317 -16.44 8.96 -16.49
CA ALA A 317 -16.57 10.28 -15.90
C ALA A 317 -16.78 11.37 -16.96
N SER A 318 -16.16 11.25 -18.14
CA SER A 318 -16.31 12.24 -19.22
C SER A 318 -17.72 12.24 -19.83
N GLY A 319 -18.40 11.09 -19.86
CA GLY A 319 -19.80 10.98 -20.28
C GLY A 319 -20.79 11.79 -19.40
N ALA A 320 -20.45 11.99 -18.13
CA ALA A 320 -21.27 12.73 -17.16
C ALA A 320 -21.37 14.24 -17.44
N SER A 321 -20.45 14.80 -18.24
CA SER A 321 -20.36 16.23 -18.55
C SER A 321 -21.17 16.66 -19.78
N ALA A 322 -21.64 15.70 -20.60
CA ALA A 322 -22.47 15.96 -21.77
C ALA A 322 -23.95 15.77 -21.41
N GLY A 323 -24.64 16.87 -21.06
CA GLY A 323 -26.09 16.85 -20.90
C GLY A 323 -26.79 16.29 -22.15
N ALA A 324 -27.37 15.10 -22.02
CA ALA A 324 -28.44 14.48 -22.84
C ALA A 324 -28.37 14.60 -24.38
N SER A 325 -27.22 14.92 -24.97
CA SER A 325 -27.00 14.91 -26.42
C SER A 325 -25.72 14.14 -26.69
N ALA A 326 -25.89 12.93 -27.22
CA ALA A 326 -24.86 11.94 -27.49
C ALA A 326 -23.67 12.56 -28.25
N GLY A 327 -22.54 12.71 -27.56
CA GLY A 327 -21.22 12.82 -28.17
C GLY A 327 -20.74 11.46 -28.68
N PRO A 328 -19.66 11.41 -29.48
CA PRO A 328 -19.18 10.16 -30.06
C PRO A 328 -18.83 9.13 -28.97
N GLN A 329 -19.19 7.87 -29.22
CA GLN A 329 -18.97 6.72 -28.33
C GLN A 329 -17.50 6.69 -27.85
N SER A 330 -17.28 6.43 -26.55
CA SER A 330 -15.94 6.19 -26.01
C SER A 330 -15.30 5.02 -26.76
N PRO A 331 -14.14 5.19 -27.43
CA PRO A 331 -13.44 4.10 -28.10
C PRO A 331 -13.09 2.96 -27.14
N PHE A 332 -12.73 3.30 -25.90
CA PHE A 332 -12.42 2.34 -24.85
C PHE A 332 -13.64 1.47 -24.53
N LEU A 333 -14.79 2.07 -24.18
CA LEU A 333 -16.00 1.31 -23.83
C LEU A 333 -16.54 0.50 -25.02
N ALA A 334 -16.48 1.06 -26.23
CA ALA A 334 -16.89 0.36 -27.44
C ALA A 334 -16.01 -0.87 -27.71
N GLN A 335 -14.69 -0.75 -27.55
CA GLN A 335 -13.77 -1.85 -27.73
C GLN A 335 -13.96 -2.93 -26.65
N VAL A 336 -14.09 -2.54 -25.38
CA VAL A 336 -14.33 -3.48 -24.28
C VAL A 336 -15.66 -4.23 -24.45
N ALA A 337 -16.72 -3.54 -24.89
CA ALA A 337 -18.00 -4.17 -25.21
C ALA A 337 -17.88 -5.15 -26.39
N ALA A 338 -17.09 -4.82 -27.42
CA ALA A 338 -16.83 -5.73 -28.54
C ALA A 338 -16.06 -7.00 -28.10
N GLU A 339 -15.11 -6.85 -27.18
CA GLU A 339 -14.34 -7.97 -26.60
C GLU A 339 -15.16 -8.83 -25.63
N ASP A 340 -16.27 -8.30 -25.10
CA ASP A 340 -17.22 -9.04 -24.27
C ASP A 340 -18.16 -9.95 -25.08
N ALA A 341 -18.22 -9.79 -26.40
CA ALA A 341 -19.08 -10.62 -27.25
C ALA A 341 -18.70 -12.12 -27.22
N PRO A 342 -19.68 -13.04 -27.22
CA PRO A 342 -19.41 -14.47 -27.26
C PRO A 342 -18.51 -14.87 -28.44
N GLY A 343 -17.38 -15.51 -28.12
CA GLY A 343 -16.43 -16.00 -29.13
C GLY A 343 -15.42 -14.96 -29.64
N ALA A 344 -15.41 -13.73 -29.12
CA ALA A 344 -14.41 -12.72 -29.45
C ALA A 344 -12.97 -13.21 -29.14
N ILE A 345 -12.80 -13.95 -28.04
CA ILE A 345 -11.52 -14.58 -27.66
C ILE A 345 -11.62 -16.11 -27.84
N PRO A 346 -10.89 -16.70 -28.79
CA PRO A 346 -10.97 -18.13 -29.07
C PRO A 346 -10.37 -18.98 -27.95
N ALA A 347 -10.93 -20.19 -27.76
CA ALA A 347 -10.44 -21.14 -26.78
C ALA A 347 -9.00 -21.60 -27.08
N PRO A 348 -8.09 -21.60 -26.09
CA PRO A 348 -6.80 -22.26 -26.22
C PRO A 348 -6.98 -23.75 -26.52
N LYS A 349 -6.17 -24.29 -27.44
CA LYS A 349 -6.20 -25.71 -27.82
C LYS A 349 -5.38 -26.56 -26.83
N LEU A 350 -5.76 -26.52 -25.56
CA LEU A 350 -5.08 -27.20 -24.46
C LEU A 350 -6.01 -28.17 -23.74
N ARG A 351 -5.44 -29.15 -23.03
CA ARG A 351 -6.22 -30.18 -22.33
C ARG A 351 -6.92 -29.63 -21.08
N SER A 352 -6.26 -28.70 -20.39
CA SER A 352 -6.75 -28.05 -19.17
C SER A 352 -7.62 -26.83 -19.45
N ALA A 353 -7.73 -26.39 -20.71
CA ALA A 353 -8.53 -25.23 -21.08
C ALA A 353 -10.00 -25.47 -20.75
N SER A 354 -10.60 -24.55 -19.99
CA SER A 354 -12.02 -24.55 -19.67
C SER A 354 -12.58 -23.12 -19.71
N PRO A 355 -13.89 -22.93 -19.94
CA PRO A 355 -14.49 -21.59 -19.91
C PRO A 355 -14.31 -20.92 -18.53
N GLY A 356 -14.03 -19.62 -18.54
CA GLY A 356 -14.01 -18.78 -17.34
C GLY A 356 -15.40 -18.51 -16.78
N PRO A 357 -15.49 -17.94 -15.56
CA PRO A 357 -16.77 -17.57 -14.95
C PRO A 357 -17.51 -16.50 -15.76
N GLY A 358 -18.85 -16.52 -15.72
CA GLY A 358 -19.67 -15.48 -16.36
C GLY A 358 -19.65 -14.16 -15.59
N MET A 359 -19.89 -13.05 -16.30
CA MET A 359 -19.98 -11.69 -15.74
C MET A 359 -21.33 -11.06 -16.13
N THR A 360 -21.83 -10.13 -15.29
CA THR A 360 -23.02 -9.33 -15.63
C THR A 360 -22.57 -7.97 -16.14
N THR A 361 -22.65 -7.74 -17.46
CA THR A 361 -22.08 -6.57 -18.15
C THR A 361 -23.15 -5.70 -18.84
N LYS A 362 -24.38 -5.67 -18.31
CA LYS A 362 -25.49 -4.99 -19.01
C LYS A 362 -25.24 -3.48 -19.12
N TYR A 363 -24.66 -2.87 -18.08
CA TYR A 363 -24.32 -1.46 -18.08
C TYR A 363 -23.17 -1.13 -19.04
N LEU A 364 -22.17 -2.01 -19.18
CA LEU A 364 -21.10 -1.85 -20.16
C LEU A 364 -21.66 -1.64 -21.57
N HIS A 365 -22.55 -2.53 -22.01
CA HIS A 365 -23.16 -2.46 -23.34
C HIS A 365 -24.05 -1.22 -23.49
N TYR A 366 -24.81 -0.87 -22.45
CA TYR A 366 -25.59 0.38 -22.43
C TYR A 366 -24.68 1.62 -22.59
N ALA A 367 -23.61 1.72 -21.82
CA ALA A 367 -22.70 2.86 -21.81
C ALA A 367 -21.86 2.94 -23.09
N ALA A 368 -21.50 1.81 -23.70
CA ALA A 368 -20.85 1.76 -24.99
C ALA A 368 -21.76 2.31 -26.11
N GLU A 369 -23.06 2.04 -26.06
CA GLU A 369 -24.02 2.49 -27.07
C GLU A 369 -24.45 3.95 -26.86
N HIS A 370 -24.77 4.33 -25.62
CA HIS A 370 -25.44 5.60 -25.28
C HIS A 370 -24.55 6.62 -24.57
N GLY A 371 -23.31 6.25 -24.22
CA GLY A 371 -22.46 7.00 -23.30
C GLY A 371 -22.75 6.69 -21.83
N SER A 372 -21.78 6.97 -20.96
CA SER A 372 -21.93 6.80 -19.51
C SER A 372 -22.99 7.75 -18.95
N SER A 373 -23.87 7.21 -18.12
CA SER A 373 -24.90 7.95 -17.38
C SER A 373 -24.55 8.18 -15.91
N LEU A 374 -23.38 7.70 -15.46
CA LEU A 374 -22.95 7.82 -14.07
C LEU A 374 -22.74 9.29 -13.66
N LYS A 375 -22.99 9.58 -12.39
CA LYS A 375 -22.63 10.87 -11.77
C LYS A 375 -21.41 10.65 -10.89
N LEU A 376 -20.25 11.01 -11.42
CA LEU A 376 -18.95 10.85 -10.75
C LEU A 376 -18.26 12.21 -10.61
N PRO A 377 -18.82 13.19 -9.87
CA PRO A 377 -18.28 14.55 -9.81
C PRO A 377 -16.81 14.64 -9.38
N THR A 378 -16.37 13.82 -8.43
CA THR A 378 -15.00 13.89 -7.91
C THR A 378 -14.02 13.31 -8.93
N LEU A 379 -14.34 12.15 -9.50
CA LEU A 379 -13.54 11.52 -10.55
C LEU A 379 -13.54 12.35 -11.84
N ALA A 380 -14.67 13.00 -12.19
CA ALA A 380 -14.74 13.91 -13.33
C ALA A 380 -13.85 15.13 -13.14
N ALA A 381 -13.80 15.70 -11.94
CA ALA A 381 -12.87 16.79 -11.62
C ALA A 381 -11.41 16.33 -11.70
N ALA A 382 -11.09 15.12 -11.24
CA ALA A 382 -9.76 14.54 -11.32
C ALA A 382 -9.30 14.33 -12.77
N VAL A 383 -10.16 13.75 -13.63
CA VAL A 383 -9.88 13.51 -15.06
C VAL A 383 -9.79 14.81 -15.85
N ALA A 384 -10.62 15.81 -15.54
CA ALA A 384 -10.58 17.11 -16.20
C ALA A 384 -9.35 17.96 -15.82
N SER A 385 -8.60 17.54 -14.80
CA SER A 385 -7.40 18.24 -14.35
C SER A 385 -6.27 18.14 -15.38
N PRO A 386 -5.52 19.23 -15.65
CA PRO A 386 -4.26 19.15 -16.40
C PRO A 386 -3.24 18.19 -15.77
N GLY A 387 -3.37 17.94 -14.47
CA GLY A 387 -2.57 16.98 -13.73
C GLY A 387 -3.01 15.53 -13.85
N PHE A 388 -3.95 15.18 -14.74
CA PHE A 388 -4.27 13.79 -15.08
C PHE A 388 -3.30 13.24 -16.13
N ALA A 389 -2.63 12.14 -15.81
CA ALA A 389 -1.82 11.42 -16.78
C ALA A 389 -2.72 10.45 -17.55
N ARG A 390 -3.09 10.83 -18.78
CA ARG A 390 -3.91 9.98 -19.65
C ARG A 390 -3.33 8.59 -19.86
N HIS A 391 -1.99 8.48 -19.89
CA HIS A 391 -1.25 7.21 -19.94
C HIS A 391 -0.56 6.94 -18.60
N GLY A 392 -1.34 6.64 -17.57
CA GLY A 392 -0.83 6.14 -16.29
C GLY A 392 -0.47 4.66 -16.37
N ILE A 393 0.66 4.28 -15.77
CA ILE A 393 1.29 2.96 -15.96
C ILE A 393 1.57 2.28 -14.60
N SER A 394 1.15 1.03 -14.47
CA SER A 394 1.56 0.13 -13.39
C SER A 394 2.90 -0.57 -13.69
N THR A 395 3.65 -0.93 -12.65
CA THR A 395 4.91 -1.68 -12.82
C THR A 395 4.66 -3.18 -13.03
N THR A 396 5.58 -3.87 -13.70
CA THR A 396 5.47 -5.31 -14.02
C THR A 396 6.18 -6.21 -13.02
N PRO A 397 5.53 -7.25 -12.46
CA PRO A 397 4.13 -7.63 -12.69
C PRO A 397 3.14 -6.67 -12.03
N THR A 398 1.97 -6.51 -12.65
CA THR A 398 0.90 -5.61 -12.24
C THR A 398 0.11 -6.19 -11.05
N ILE A 399 0.77 -6.27 -9.89
CA ILE A 399 0.23 -6.92 -8.67
C ILE A 399 0.24 -5.97 -7.48
N SER A 400 -0.76 -6.05 -6.60
CA SER A 400 -0.89 -5.14 -5.45
C SER A 400 0.26 -5.26 -4.46
N VAL A 401 0.74 -6.48 -4.20
CA VAL A 401 1.89 -6.71 -3.29
C VAL A 401 3.15 -5.95 -3.71
N ARG A 402 3.36 -5.77 -5.02
CA ARG A 402 4.49 -5.00 -5.57
C ARG A 402 4.13 -3.51 -5.68
N ASN A 403 2.97 -3.19 -6.25
CA ASN A 403 2.64 -1.83 -6.66
C ASN A 403 2.11 -0.97 -5.51
N LEU A 404 1.44 -1.53 -4.49
CA LEU A 404 0.99 -0.75 -3.32
C LEU A 404 2.14 -0.07 -2.57
N PRO A 405 3.25 -0.74 -2.18
CA PRO A 405 4.37 -0.03 -1.56
C PRO A 405 4.98 1.01 -2.50
N VAL A 406 5.09 0.70 -3.80
CA VAL A 406 5.58 1.63 -4.83
C VAL A 406 4.74 2.91 -4.86
N VAL A 407 3.43 2.81 -5.01
CA VAL A 407 2.53 3.97 -5.09
C VAL A 407 2.51 4.75 -3.77
N LYS A 408 2.46 4.06 -2.63
CA LYS A 408 2.35 4.68 -1.29
C LYS A 408 3.63 5.39 -0.85
N THR A 409 4.79 5.04 -1.41
CA THR A 409 6.10 5.52 -0.92
C THR A 409 6.98 6.18 -1.97
N GLY A 410 6.72 5.95 -3.25
CA GLY A 410 7.58 6.35 -4.36
C GLY A 410 8.92 5.60 -4.42
N ALA A 411 9.06 4.49 -3.68
CA ALA A 411 10.27 3.69 -3.67
C ALA A 411 10.37 2.77 -4.91
N ALA A 412 11.58 2.61 -5.45
CA ALA A 412 11.86 1.59 -6.46
C ALA A 412 11.69 0.17 -5.91
N VAL A 413 11.61 -0.84 -6.78
CA VAL A 413 11.53 -2.26 -6.38
C VAL A 413 12.89 -2.83 -5.99
N ALA A 414 13.96 -2.31 -6.57
CA ALA A 414 15.34 -2.78 -6.40
C ALA A 414 16.31 -1.62 -6.11
N GLY A 415 17.46 -1.94 -5.51
CA GLY A 415 18.50 -0.97 -5.16
C GLY A 415 18.39 -0.43 -3.72
N PRO A 416 19.28 0.50 -3.32
CA PRO A 416 19.27 1.09 -1.99
C PRO A 416 17.95 1.81 -1.69
N GLY A 417 17.33 1.52 -0.54
CA GLY A 417 16.07 2.18 -0.14
C GLY A 417 14.83 1.68 -0.89
N SER A 418 14.94 0.56 -1.59
CA SER A 418 13.85 -0.04 -2.39
C SER A 418 12.88 -0.87 -1.54
N THR A 419 11.76 -1.26 -2.14
CA THR A 419 10.77 -2.16 -1.52
C THR A 419 11.32 -3.57 -1.31
N GLY A 420 12.23 -4.05 -2.18
CA GLY A 420 12.77 -5.41 -2.14
C GLY A 420 11.74 -6.51 -2.41
N ILE A 421 10.56 -6.15 -2.95
CA ILE A 421 9.41 -7.03 -3.21
C ILE A 421 9.10 -7.00 -4.71
N PRO A 422 9.64 -7.94 -5.50
CA PRO A 422 9.46 -7.91 -6.97
C PRO A 422 8.20 -8.63 -7.43
N ASN A 423 7.68 -9.57 -6.65
CA ASN A 423 6.60 -10.48 -7.02
C ASN A 423 5.69 -10.78 -5.82
N PHE A 424 4.53 -11.35 -6.09
CA PHE A 424 3.53 -11.77 -5.10
C PHE A 424 3.98 -12.96 -4.27
N HIS A 425 5.01 -13.63 -4.75
CA HIS A 425 5.64 -14.74 -4.09
C HIS A 425 7.04 -14.87 -4.63
N PHE A 426 7.94 -15.40 -3.81
CA PHE A 426 9.32 -15.67 -4.21
C PHE A 426 10.01 -16.59 -3.23
N VAL A 427 11.15 -17.15 -3.65
CA VAL A 427 12.06 -17.86 -2.75
C VAL A 427 13.20 -16.92 -2.39
N ASP A 428 13.31 -16.58 -1.10
CA ASP A 428 14.52 -15.95 -0.59
C ASP A 428 15.58 -17.04 -0.37
N ARG A 429 16.45 -17.20 -1.37
CA ARG A 429 17.53 -18.20 -1.34
C ARG A 429 18.66 -17.82 -0.39
N THR A 430 18.69 -16.60 0.14
CA THR A 430 19.73 -16.17 1.09
C THR A 430 19.40 -16.55 2.53
N TYR A 431 18.16 -17.00 2.79
CA TYR A 431 17.72 -17.37 4.13
C TYR A 431 18.48 -18.58 4.69
N VAL A 432 19.01 -18.39 5.91
CA VAL A 432 19.74 -19.39 6.70
C VAL A 432 18.97 -19.68 7.98
N HIS A 433 18.78 -20.96 8.28
CA HIS A 433 18.17 -21.43 9.52
C HIS A 433 19.10 -22.44 10.18
N GLU A 434 19.38 -22.26 11.47
CA GLU A 434 20.31 -23.13 12.23
C GLU A 434 21.67 -23.35 11.54
N GLY A 435 22.18 -22.31 10.86
CA GLY A 435 23.45 -22.35 10.13
C GLY A 435 23.40 -23.04 8.75
N VAL A 436 22.22 -23.48 8.30
CA VAL A 436 22.02 -24.11 6.99
C VAL A 436 21.27 -23.16 6.05
N GLN A 437 21.83 -22.91 4.88
CA GLN A 437 21.13 -22.21 3.80
C GLN A 437 20.06 -23.14 3.22
N GLN A 438 18.80 -22.88 3.52
CA GLN A 438 17.67 -23.71 3.08
C GLN A 438 16.66 -22.96 2.21
N GLY A 439 16.78 -21.64 2.14
CA GLY A 439 15.78 -20.78 1.52
C GLY A 439 14.53 -20.60 2.36
N ARG A 440 13.77 -19.55 2.05
CA ARG A 440 12.43 -19.33 2.59
C ARG A 440 11.46 -19.01 1.45
N PRO A 441 10.36 -19.77 1.29
CA PRO A 441 9.29 -19.35 0.41
C PRO A 441 8.51 -18.21 1.05
N TRP A 442 8.14 -17.23 0.23
CA TRP A 442 7.25 -16.13 0.58
C TRP A 442 6.01 -16.23 -0.30
N TYR A 443 4.83 -16.17 0.29
CA TYR A 443 3.55 -16.14 -0.43
C TYR A 443 2.54 -15.27 0.28
N PHE A 444 2.22 -14.12 -0.31
CA PHE A 444 1.54 -13.04 0.42
C PHE A 444 0.00 -13.13 0.41
N TYR A 445 -0.60 -14.16 -0.20
CA TYR A 445 -2.01 -14.51 0.07
C TYR A 445 -2.08 -15.50 1.25
N GLY A 446 -1.87 -14.95 2.44
CA GLY A 446 -1.63 -15.75 3.63
C GLY A 446 -1.05 -14.91 4.75
N ASN A 447 -0.53 -15.58 5.77
CA ASN A 447 0.03 -14.91 6.92
C ASN A 447 1.35 -14.17 6.65
N ASP A 448 2.07 -14.51 5.57
CA ASP A 448 3.26 -13.76 5.14
C ASP A 448 2.92 -12.30 4.75
N ALA A 449 1.65 -11.97 4.47
CA ALA A 449 1.22 -10.58 4.24
C ALA A 449 1.58 -9.64 5.40
N LEU A 450 1.55 -10.15 6.64
CA LEU A 450 1.93 -9.39 7.85
C LEU A 450 3.43 -9.06 7.89
N GLN A 451 4.24 -9.71 7.07
CA GLN A 451 5.69 -9.51 7.01
C GLN A 451 6.11 -8.55 5.89
N LEU A 452 5.17 -8.02 5.09
CA LEU A 452 5.49 -7.11 3.98
C LEU A 452 6.18 -5.83 4.48
N THR A 453 5.67 -5.19 5.53
CA THR A 453 6.29 -3.97 6.07
C THR A 453 7.69 -4.23 6.64
N PRO A 454 7.92 -5.24 7.51
CA PRO A 454 9.27 -5.60 7.96
C PRO A 454 10.24 -5.93 6.81
N LEU A 455 9.78 -6.65 5.79
CA LEU A 455 10.59 -7.03 4.63
C LEU A 455 11.04 -5.81 3.81
N ALA A 456 10.13 -4.86 3.59
CA ALA A 456 10.43 -3.62 2.89
C ALA A 456 11.34 -2.70 3.73
N ALA A 457 11.08 -2.60 5.03
CA ALA A 457 11.93 -1.85 5.96
C ALA A 457 13.36 -2.42 6.02
N ALA A 458 13.51 -3.75 6.02
CA ALA A 458 14.81 -4.42 5.96
C ALA A 458 15.57 -4.16 4.65
N SER A 459 14.86 -3.79 3.58
CA SER A 459 15.44 -3.37 2.29
C SER A 459 15.79 -1.86 2.28
N GLY A 460 15.54 -1.16 3.38
CA GLY A 460 15.81 0.27 3.56
C GLY A 460 14.70 1.19 3.10
N MET A 461 13.53 0.65 2.72
CA MET A 461 12.41 1.46 2.23
C MET A 461 11.98 2.49 3.27
N LYS A 462 11.95 3.76 2.86
CA LYS A 462 11.34 4.85 3.63
C LYS A 462 9.89 5.05 3.21
N THR A 463 8.99 5.23 4.16
CA THR A 463 7.59 5.57 3.92
C THR A 463 7.40 7.09 3.84
N MET A 464 6.29 7.58 3.29
CA MET A 464 5.96 9.01 3.33
C MET A 464 5.91 9.55 4.76
N PHE A 465 5.36 8.77 5.69
CA PHE A 465 5.31 9.11 7.13
C PHE A 465 6.70 9.22 7.75
N SER A 466 7.66 8.39 7.33
CA SER A 466 9.05 8.51 7.78
C SER A 466 9.72 9.80 7.31
N ARG A 467 9.39 10.25 6.08
CA ARG A 467 9.97 11.46 5.47
C ARG A 467 9.33 12.75 5.97
N LEU A 468 8.06 12.69 6.37
CA LEU A 468 7.25 13.83 6.83
C LEU A 468 7.02 13.83 8.34
N ARG A 469 7.89 13.17 9.11
CA ARG A 469 7.74 12.93 10.55
C ARG A 469 7.35 14.17 11.37
N PRO A 470 7.91 15.38 11.15
CA PRO A 470 7.57 16.55 11.97
C PRO A 470 6.12 17.03 11.78
N LEU A 471 5.47 16.65 10.68
CA LEU A 471 4.12 17.12 10.32
C LEU A 471 3.01 16.30 10.98
N VAL A 472 1.78 16.82 10.89
CA VAL A 472 0.56 16.08 11.27
C VAL A 472 0.20 15.16 10.11
N THR A 473 0.29 13.85 10.33
CA THR A 473 0.07 12.85 9.28
C THR A 473 -0.97 11.83 9.70
N MET A 474 -1.76 11.36 8.73
CA MET A 474 -2.86 10.42 8.97
C MET A 474 -2.92 9.34 7.88
N SER A 475 -3.22 8.11 8.28
CA SER A 475 -3.47 6.97 7.39
C SER A 475 -4.89 6.45 7.56
N CYS A 476 -5.61 6.27 6.47
CA CYS A 476 -6.93 5.65 6.45
C CYS A 476 -6.88 4.31 5.72
N GLY A 477 -6.81 3.22 6.50
CA GLY A 477 -6.88 1.85 5.99
C GLY A 477 -5.65 1.37 5.21
N ALA A 478 -4.55 2.12 5.19
CA ALA A 478 -3.37 1.78 4.41
C ALA A 478 -2.31 1.01 5.21
N GLN A 479 -1.58 0.12 4.52
CA GLN A 479 -0.29 -0.43 4.99
C GLN A 479 0.87 0.57 4.81
N TYR A 480 2.03 0.24 5.40
CA TYR A 480 3.26 1.06 5.38
C TYR A 480 3.11 2.39 6.13
N ASP A 481 2.36 2.36 7.23
CA ASP A 481 1.93 3.52 8.00
C ASP A 481 2.35 3.48 9.48
N GLU A 482 3.34 2.65 9.83
CA GLU A 482 3.82 2.46 11.21
C GLU A 482 4.28 3.74 11.93
N LEU A 483 4.55 4.80 11.17
CA LEU A 483 4.98 6.12 11.66
C LEU A 483 3.94 7.22 11.41
N ALA A 484 2.71 6.87 11.02
CA ALA A 484 1.63 7.84 10.89
C ALA A 484 1.28 8.44 12.26
N GLY A 485 0.99 9.73 12.29
CA GLY A 485 0.56 10.44 13.52
C GLY A 485 -0.82 10.01 14.02
N TYR A 486 -1.62 9.40 13.15
CA TYR A 486 -2.88 8.73 13.46
C TYR A 486 -3.20 7.71 12.36
N SER A 487 -3.85 6.60 12.68
CA SER A 487 -4.18 5.59 11.68
C SER A 487 -5.35 4.69 12.06
N PHE A 488 -6.04 4.18 11.04
CA PHE A 488 -6.91 3.00 11.12
C PHE A 488 -6.22 1.82 10.43
N ASP A 489 -6.10 0.69 11.11
CA ASP A 489 -5.43 -0.49 10.55
C ASP A 489 -6.15 -1.02 9.29
N GLY A 490 -5.37 -1.29 8.25
CA GLY A 490 -5.87 -1.73 6.95
C GLY A 490 -6.41 -3.16 6.96
N PHE A 491 -5.77 -4.08 7.70
CA PHE A 491 -6.25 -5.47 7.79
C PHE A 491 -7.56 -5.56 8.55
N LEU A 492 -7.70 -4.78 9.63
CA LEU A 492 -8.95 -4.70 10.37
C LEU A 492 -10.07 -4.05 9.56
N SER A 493 -9.75 -2.99 8.82
CA SER A 493 -10.70 -2.32 7.92
C SER A 493 -11.21 -3.28 6.85
N LEU A 494 -10.33 -4.10 6.26
CA LEU A 494 -10.70 -5.16 5.33
C LEU A 494 -11.55 -6.25 6.00
N ALA A 495 -11.08 -6.80 7.13
CA ALA A 495 -11.74 -7.91 7.81
C ALA A 495 -13.17 -7.57 8.29
N ILE A 496 -13.39 -6.34 8.78
CA ILE A 496 -14.72 -5.85 9.13
C ILE A 496 -15.49 -5.42 7.88
N GLY A 497 -14.78 -4.86 6.90
CA GLY A 497 -15.31 -4.39 5.62
C GLY A 497 -16.06 -5.46 4.83
N GLU A 498 -15.67 -6.73 4.95
CA GLU A 498 -16.42 -7.88 4.40
C GLU A 498 -17.88 -7.93 4.89
N THR A 499 -18.15 -7.45 6.10
CA THR A 499 -19.50 -7.34 6.67
C THR A 499 -20.12 -5.96 6.51
N SER A 500 -19.30 -4.91 6.47
CA SER A 500 -19.72 -3.52 6.33
C SER A 500 -18.69 -2.76 5.51
N ARG A 501 -18.86 -2.74 4.18
CA ARG A 501 -17.89 -2.18 3.22
C ARG A 501 -17.46 -0.74 3.54
N ASP A 502 -18.39 0.05 4.06
CA ASP A 502 -18.18 1.46 4.38
C ASP A 502 -17.44 1.69 5.72
N PHE A 503 -17.09 0.63 6.46
CA PHE A 503 -16.55 0.74 7.82
C PHE A 503 -15.31 1.62 7.92
N GLY A 504 -14.32 1.41 7.05
CA GLY A 504 -13.09 2.20 7.04
C GLY A 504 -13.34 3.65 6.61
N ASP A 505 -14.22 3.84 5.63
CA ASP A 505 -14.53 5.14 5.03
C ASP A 505 -15.28 6.05 6.00
N ILE A 506 -16.30 5.50 6.66
CA ILE A 506 -17.08 6.18 7.71
C ILE A 506 -16.15 6.68 8.82
N ARG A 507 -15.21 5.84 9.27
CA ARG A 507 -14.25 6.22 10.33
C ARG A 507 -13.29 7.31 9.87
N CYS A 508 -12.78 7.18 8.65
CA CYS A 508 -11.89 8.19 8.06
C CYS A 508 -12.58 9.55 8.00
N VAL A 509 -13.79 9.61 7.42
CA VAL A 509 -14.56 10.86 7.28
C VAL A 509 -14.98 11.42 8.64
N ALA A 510 -15.42 10.59 9.58
CA ALA A 510 -15.81 11.06 10.92
C ALA A 510 -14.63 11.70 11.66
N GLU A 511 -13.44 11.09 11.60
CA GLU A 511 -12.23 11.65 12.21
C GLU A 511 -11.77 12.93 11.51
N LEU A 512 -11.80 12.97 10.18
CA LEU A 512 -11.51 14.19 9.42
C LEU A 512 -12.51 15.32 9.77
N GLY A 513 -13.80 15.01 9.91
CA GLY A 513 -14.82 15.99 10.28
C GLY A 513 -14.61 16.57 11.69
N ARG A 514 -14.11 15.76 12.63
CA ARG A 514 -13.68 16.25 13.95
C ARG A 514 -12.46 17.17 13.84
N ARG A 515 -11.45 16.78 13.06
CA ARG A 515 -10.23 17.57 12.81
C ARG A 515 -10.51 18.87 12.08
N ALA A 516 -11.48 18.90 11.16
CA ALA A 516 -11.90 20.10 10.45
C ALA A 516 -12.43 21.18 11.41
N LYS A 517 -13.20 20.78 12.43
CA LYS A 517 -13.68 21.70 13.49
C LYS A 517 -12.51 22.24 14.31
N ASN A 518 -11.53 21.39 14.64
CA ASN A 518 -10.32 21.81 15.33
C ASN A 518 -9.48 22.78 14.49
N GLU A 519 -9.34 22.56 13.18
CA GLU A 519 -8.60 23.46 12.29
C GLU A 519 -9.20 24.88 12.27
N LEU A 520 -10.54 24.99 12.25
CA LEU A 520 -11.21 26.29 12.33
C LEU A 520 -10.88 27.01 13.65
N ARG A 521 -10.90 26.30 14.78
CA ARG A 521 -10.52 26.86 16.09
C ARG A 521 -9.04 27.25 16.15
N ILE A 522 -8.17 26.42 15.59
CA ILE A 522 -6.73 26.71 15.48
C ILE A 522 -6.50 27.98 14.65
N ALA A 523 -7.24 28.16 13.55
CA ALA A 523 -7.15 29.37 12.74
C ALA A 523 -7.55 30.64 13.52
N GLU A 524 -8.57 30.55 14.38
CA GLU A 524 -8.96 31.65 15.29
C GLU A 524 -7.87 31.97 16.31
N LEU A 525 -7.34 30.94 17.01
CA LEU A 525 -6.27 31.09 17.99
C LEU A 525 -5.02 31.70 17.36
N ARG A 526 -4.61 31.20 16.19
CA ARG A 526 -3.47 31.73 15.43
C ARG A 526 -3.68 33.21 15.09
N ALA A 527 -4.85 33.59 14.60
CA ALA A 527 -5.14 34.99 14.27
C ALA A 527 -5.11 35.89 15.52
N SER A 528 -5.63 35.40 16.64
CA SER A 528 -5.59 36.09 17.95
C SER A 528 -4.16 36.31 18.43
N LEU A 529 -3.31 35.27 18.35
CA LEU A 529 -1.90 35.36 18.71
C LEU A 529 -1.16 36.35 17.80
N LEU A 530 -1.29 36.23 16.48
CA LEU A 530 -0.62 37.13 15.52
C LEU A 530 -1.01 38.60 15.72
N ALA A 531 -2.25 38.89 16.13
CA ALA A 531 -2.68 40.26 16.43
C ALA A 531 -1.95 40.88 17.65
N ARG A 532 -1.32 40.07 18.50
CA ARG A 532 -0.59 40.49 19.70
C ARG A 532 0.90 40.65 19.50
N GLU A 533 1.45 40.27 18.34
CA GLU A 533 2.88 40.37 18.04
C GLU A 533 3.42 41.78 18.33
N SER A 534 2.78 42.81 17.76
CA SER A 534 3.20 44.20 17.99
C SER A 534 3.18 44.63 19.45
N ILE A 535 2.21 44.15 20.24
CA ILE A 535 2.06 44.52 21.66
C ILE A 535 3.19 43.91 22.50
N LEU A 536 3.60 42.68 22.19
CA LEU A 536 4.65 41.97 22.93
C LEU A 536 6.07 42.40 22.55
N HIS A 537 6.23 43.02 21.37
CA HIS A 537 7.49 43.59 20.89
C HIS A 537 7.65 45.08 21.23
N GLU A 538 6.65 45.73 21.82
CA GLU A 538 6.76 47.13 22.25
C GLU A 538 7.66 47.27 23.50
N ASP A 539 8.66 48.14 23.42
CA ASP A 539 9.50 48.53 24.56
C ASP A 539 8.69 49.36 25.57
N HIS A 540 8.03 48.70 26.53
CA HIS A 540 7.34 49.39 27.60
C HIS A 540 8.32 50.05 28.58
N HIS A 541 8.06 51.31 28.95
CA HIS A 541 8.86 51.98 29.97
C HIS A 541 8.60 51.36 31.36
N PRO A 542 9.61 50.78 32.02
CA PRO A 542 9.41 49.92 33.20
C PRO A 542 8.88 50.64 34.45
N TRP A 543 8.62 51.95 34.40
CA TRP A 543 8.21 52.76 35.54
C TRP A 543 6.69 52.93 35.66
N GLU A 544 5.92 52.52 34.65
CA GLU A 544 4.45 52.63 34.66
C GLU A 544 3.81 51.31 35.11
N LEU A 545 3.18 51.32 36.29
CA LEU A 545 2.57 50.13 36.90
C LEU A 545 1.39 49.58 36.08
N TYR A 546 0.75 50.46 35.31
CA TYR A 546 -0.36 50.13 34.41
C TYR A 546 0.12 49.30 33.21
N ASP A 547 1.20 49.73 32.56
CA ASP A 547 1.80 49.03 31.41
C ASP A 547 2.29 47.63 31.81
N ARG A 548 2.91 47.49 32.98
CA ARG A 548 3.31 46.18 33.51
C ARG A 548 2.12 45.24 33.78
N TRP A 549 1.00 45.79 34.25
CA TRP A 549 -0.20 44.99 34.48
C TRP A 549 -0.88 44.60 33.17
N ALA A 550 -0.98 45.52 32.21
CA ALA A 550 -1.52 45.25 30.88
C ALA A 550 -0.69 44.20 30.13
N GLN A 551 0.65 44.32 30.15
CA GLN A 551 1.57 43.35 29.58
C GLN A 551 1.40 41.96 30.22
N ALA A 552 1.32 41.88 31.56
CA ALA A 552 1.09 40.61 32.24
C ALA A 552 -0.26 39.96 31.86
N GLN A 553 -1.32 40.74 31.63
CA GLN A 553 -2.59 40.21 31.14
C GLN A 553 -2.49 39.65 29.72
N GLU A 554 -1.72 40.30 28.84
CA GLU A 554 -1.47 39.81 27.48
C GLU A 554 -0.59 38.55 27.49
N GLU A 555 0.47 38.50 28.30
CA GLU A 555 1.28 37.29 28.46
C GLU A 555 0.44 36.11 28.98
N ASP A 556 -0.43 36.35 29.96
CA ASP A 556 -1.35 35.33 30.47
C ASP A 556 -2.36 34.87 29.40
N ALA A 557 -2.83 35.78 28.54
CA ALA A 557 -3.69 35.44 27.41
C ALA A 557 -2.95 34.58 26.38
N VAL A 558 -1.71 34.95 26.03
CA VAL A 558 -0.84 34.18 25.13
C VAL A 558 -0.60 32.79 25.69
N ARG A 559 -0.28 32.63 26.97
CA ARG A 559 -0.08 31.31 27.59
C ARG A 559 -1.33 30.43 27.49
N ARG A 560 -2.52 31.00 27.69
CA ARG A 560 -3.79 30.26 27.55
C ARG A 560 -4.07 29.86 26.11
N GLU A 561 -3.93 30.79 25.17
CA GLU A 561 -4.15 30.53 23.74
C GLU A 561 -3.13 29.53 23.18
N VAL A 562 -1.85 29.63 23.58
CA VAL A 562 -0.80 28.66 23.21
C VAL A 562 -1.09 27.29 23.78
N ALA A 563 -1.55 27.19 25.04
CA ALA A 563 -1.92 25.91 25.63
C ALA A 563 -3.08 25.25 24.88
N GLU A 564 -4.13 26.00 24.53
CA GLU A 564 -5.25 25.50 23.72
C GLU A 564 -4.80 25.14 22.30
N LEU A 565 -3.96 25.98 21.67
CA LEU A 565 -3.40 25.73 20.34
C LEU A 565 -2.58 24.43 20.33
N ALA A 566 -1.66 24.26 21.30
CA ALA A 566 -0.83 23.08 21.43
C ALA A 566 -1.63 21.79 21.69
N LEU A 567 -2.75 21.89 22.41
CA LEU A 567 -3.69 20.79 22.61
C LEU A 567 -4.34 20.35 21.29
N LEU A 568 -4.77 21.32 20.47
CA LEU A 568 -5.50 21.07 19.23
C LEU A 568 -4.61 20.69 18.04
N LEU A 569 -3.36 21.17 17.98
CA LEU A 569 -2.46 20.97 16.83
C LEU A 569 -2.25 19.49 16.42
N PRO A 570 -1.99 18.53 17.33
CA PRO A 570 -1.90 17.11 16.96
C PRO A 570 -3.21 16.52 16.38
N GLU A 571 -4.33 17.20 16.65
CA GLU A 571 -5.69 16.85 16.24
C GLU A 571 -6.26 17.82 15.19
N SER A 572 -5.38 18.56 14.52
CA SER A 572 -5.71 19.40 13.37
C SER A 572 -5.91 18.57 12.10
N MET A 573 -6.31 19.24 11.02
CA MET A 573 -6.35 18.60 9.70
C MET A 573 -4.93 18.14 9.31
N PRO A 574 -4.78 16.90 8.79
CA PRO A 574 -3.47 16.36 8.48
C PRO A 574 -2.82 17.14 7.33
N ASP A 575 -1.53 17.44 7.47
CA ASP A 575 -0.69 17.99 6.40
C ASP A 575 -0.50 16.94 5.28
N TYR A 576 -0.49 15.66 5.65
CA TYR A 576 -0.48 14.53 4.72
C TYR A 576 -1.48 13.45 5.14
N LEU A 577 -2.43 13.16 4.26
CA LEU A 577 -3.37 12.05 4.38
C LEU A 577 -3.05 10.99 3.33
N LEU A 578 -2.87 9.73 3.77
CA LEU A 578 -2.90 8.56 2.89
C LEU A 578 -4.22 7.84 3.06
N TYR A 579 -5.04 7.79 2.01
CA TYR A 579 -6.31 7.05 1.99
C TYR A 579 -6.19 5.88 1.02
N TYR A 580 -6.48 4.67 1.48
CA TYR A 580 -6.44 3.46 0.66
C TYR A 580 -7.83 2.83 0.54
N ASN A 581 -8.23 2.52 -0.70
CA ASN A 581 -9.49 1.88 -1.00
C ASN A 581 -9.25 0.54 -1.75
N PRO A 582 -9.57 -0.62 -1.15
CA PRO A 582 -9.32 -1.94 -1.72
C PRO A 582 -10.49 -2.49 -2.56
N TRP A 583 -11.65 -1.82 -2.55
CA TRP A 583 -12.91 -2.46 -2.96
C TRP A 583 -13.04 -2.70 -4.47
N PRO A 584 -12.62 -1.78 -5.37
CA PRO A 584 -12.72 -2.02 -6.81
C PRO A 584 -12.02 -3.32 -7.24
N ASP A 585 -10.77 -3.55 -6.84
CA ASP A 585 -10.05 -4.81 -7.12
C ASP A 585 -10.73 -6.03 -6.49
N HIS A 586 -11.03 -5.95 -5.17
CA HIS A 586 -11.65 -7.05 -4.44
C HIS A 586 -12.93 -7.58 -5.13
N PHE A 587 -13.82 -6.68 -5.56
CA PHE A 587 -15.03 -7.06 -6.28
C PHE A 587 -14.78 -7.37 -7.75
N ALA A 588 -13.82 -6.73 -8.41
CA ALA A 588 -13.49 -6.99 -9.80
C ALA A 588 -12.95 -8.42 -9.99
N HIS A 589 -12.20 -8.93 -9.02
CA HIS A 589 -11.88 -10.35 -8.96
C HIS A 589 -13.15 -11.20 -8.95
N ALA A 590 -14.05 -11.01 -7.99
CA ALA A 590 -15.22 -11.88 -7.81
C ALA A 590 -16.30 -11.74 -8.90
N LYS A 591 -16.42 -10.57 -9.55
CA LYS A 591 -17.55 -10.23 -10.46
C LYS A 591 -17.12 -9.96 -11.89
N GLY A 592 -15.86 -9.57 -12.10
CA GLY A 592 -15.29 -9.15 -13.36
C GLY A 592 -15.07 -7.62 -13.39
N PRO A 593 -14.04 -7.14 -14.09
CA PRO A 593 -13.61 -5.74 -14.03
C PRO A 593 -14.61 -4.75 -14.66
N PHE A 594 -15.46 -5.23 -15.57
CA PHE A 594 -16.47 -4.41 -16.25
C PHE A 594 -17.91 -4.81 -15.87
N ALA A 595 -18.07 -5.53 -14.75
CA ALA A 595 -19.38 -5.95 -14.28
C ALA A 595 -20.19 -4.77 -13.72
N ASP A 596 -21.51 -4.89 -13.72
CA ASP A 596 -22.45 -3.90 -13.18
C ASP A 596 -22.15 -3.60 -11.69
N GLU A 597 -21.63 -4.58 -10.92
CA GLU A 597 -21.14 -4.38 -9.55
C GLU A 597 -19.99 -3.36 -9.44
N ILE A 598 -19.19 -3.17 -10.49
CA ILE A 598 -18.05 -2.26 -10.51
C ILE A 598 -18.46 -0.93 -11.14
N ILE A 599 -19.01 -1.00 -12.36
CA ILE A 599 -19.21 0.18 -13.23
C ILE A 599 -20.67 0.63 -13.32
N GLY A 600 -21.61 -0.04 -12.64
CA GLY A 600 -23.03 0.32 -12.69
C GLY A 600 -23.39 1.54 -11.83
N PRO A 601 -24.63 2.06 -11.94
CA PRO A 601 -25.13 3.23 -11.18
C PRO A 601 -25.02 3.13 -9.65
N THR A 602 -24.90 1.93 -9.09
CA THR A 602 -24.71 1.67 -7.66
C THR A 602 -23.47 0.80 -7.39
N GLY A 603 -22.56 0.72 -8.36
CA GLY A 603 -21.34 -0.08 -8.30
C GLY A 603 -20.23 0.57 -7.49
N GLU A 604 -19.11 -0.14 -7.36
CA GLU A 604 -17.96 0.28 -6.54
C GLU A 604 -17.36 1.63 -6.95
N LEU A 605 -17.35 1.99 -8.24
CA LEU A 605 -16.82 3.29 -8.66
C LEU A 605 -17.69 4.47 -8.22
N VAL A 606 -19.02 4.29 -8.12
CA VAL A 606 -19.93 5.32 -7.58
C VAL A 606 -19.76 5.45 -6.06
N ARG A 607 -19.53 4.32 -5.37
CA ARG A 607 -19.21 4.32 -3.93
C ARG A 607 -17.88 4.99 -3.63
N LEU A 608 -16.85 4.69 -4.41
CA LEU A 608 -15.55 5.36 -4.33
C LEU A 608 -15.71 6.88 -4.52
N ASP A 609 -16.39 7.32 -5.59
CA ASP A 609 -16.62 8.74 -5.86
C ASP A 609 -17.37 9.45 -4.71
N HIS A 610 -18.35 8.77 -4.09
CA HIS A 610 -19.05 9.28 -2.91
C HIS A 610 -18.10 9.55 -1.75
N TRP A 611 -17.27 8.58 -1.35
CA TRP A 611 -16.34 8.74 -0.22
C TRP A 611 -15.24 9.75 -0.52
N LEU A 612 -14.72 9.78 -1.74
CA LEU A 612 -13.78 10.82 -2.18
C LEU A 612 -14.42 12.22 -2.13
N GLY A 613 -15.71 12.32 -2.48
CA GLY A 613 -16.51 13.54 -2.33
C GLY A 613 -16.58 14.01 -0.88
N ARG A 614 -16.92 13.11 0.06
CA ARG A 614 -16.98 13.41 1.50
C ARG A 614 -15.65 13.88 2.08
N ILE A 615 -14.55 13.24 1.67
CA ILE A 615 -13.19 13.68 2.04
C ILE A 615 -12.93 15.09 1.50
N THR A 616 -13.20 15.33 0.22
CA THR A 616 -13.00 16.65 -0.42
C THR A 616 -13.82 17.75 0.26
N GLU A 617 -15.09 17.47 0.57
CA GLU A 617 -15.99 18.36 1.30
C GLU A 617 -15.43 18.73 2.68
N THR A 618 -14.85 17.76 3.40
CA THR A 618 -14.29 18.01 4.73
C THR A 618 -13.12 19.01 4.71
N TYR A 619 -12.25 18.95 3.69
CA TYR A 619 -11.20 19.98 3.51
C TYR A 619 -11.76 21.34 3.10
N ALA A 620 -12.87 21.38 2.36
CA ALA A 620 -13.56 22.62 2.04
C ALA A 620 -14.20 23.26 3.27
N GLU A 621 -14.84 22.46 4.14
CA GLU A 621 -15.41 22.89 5.42
C GLU A 621 -14.33 23.44 6.36
N ALA A 622 -13.13 22.84 6.34
CA ALA A 622 -11.95 23.32 7.07
C ALA A 622 -11.31 24.58 6.45
N ARG A 623 -11.78 25.04 5.27
CA ARG A 623 -11.24 26.19 4.51
C ARG A 623 -9.80 26.01 4.05
N LEU A 624 -9.48 24.80 3.59
CA LEU A 624 -8.13 24.42 3.15
C LEU A 624 -8.04 24.10 1.65
N SER A 625 -9.15 24.13 0.90
CA SER A 625 -9.16 23.73 -0.52
C SER A 625 -8.16 24.47 -1.42
N ASP A 626 -7.79 25.69 -1.07
CA ASP A 626 -6.83 26.52 -1.82
C ASP A 626 -5.38 26.04 -1.71
N ARG A 627 -5.06 25.30 -0.66
CA ARG A 627 -3.70 24.79 -0.35
C ARG A 627 -3.62 23.26 -0.29
N THR A 628 -4.71 22.57 -0.60
CA THR A 628 -4.77 21.11 -0.67
C THR A 628 -4.50 20.67 -2.10
N LEU A 629 -3.48 19.82 -2.27
CA LEU A 629 -3.27 19.04 -3.47
C LEU A 629 -3.85 17.65 -3.26
N PHE A 630 -4.79 17.26 -4.11
CA PHE A 630 -5.30 15.90 -4.15
C PHE A 630 -4.53 15.13 -5.22
N GLY A 631 -4.17 13.90 -4.90
CA GLY A 631 -3.50 12.98 -5.81
C GLY A 631 -4.12 11.61 -5.71
N MET A 632 -4.32 10.93 -6.84
CA MET A 632 -4.85 9.57 -6.88
C MET A 632 -4.08 8.70 -7.85
N ALA A 633 -3.81 7.47 -7.44
CA ALA A 633 -3.28 6.46 -8.34
C ALA A 633 -3.92 5.08 -8.11
N GLY A 634 -4.12 4.37 -9.23
CA GLY A 634 -4.29 2.93 -9.27
C GLY A 634 -2.94 2.24 -9.13
N ASP A 635 -2.90 1.14 -8.40
CA ASP A 635 -1.71 0.29 -8.33
C ASP A 635 -1.57 -0.61 -9.56
N HIS A 636 -2.68 -1.06 -10.13
CA HIS A 636 -2.81 -1.70 -11.44
C HIS A 636 -4.24 -1.57 -11.99
N GLY A 637 -4.46 -2.09 -13.21
CA GLY A 637 -5.79 -2.35 -13.76
C GLY A 637 -6.11 -3.85 -13.76
N LEU A 638 -7.22 -4.24 -14.40
CA LEU A 638 -7.69 -5.63 -14.45
C LEU A 638 -8.25 -6.00 -15.83
N THR A 639 -8.10 -7.27 -16.21
CA THR A 639 -8.66 -7.82 -17.45
C THR A 639 -9.62 -8.99 -17.18
N PRO A 640 -10.67 -9.17 -18.01
CA PRO A 640 -11.55 -10.33 -17.92
C PRO A 640 -10.86 -11.66 -18.22
N VAL A 641 -11.30 -12.71 -17.53
CA VAL A 641 -10.91 -14.10 -17.77
C VAL A 641 -12.00 -14.82 -18.55
N ARG A 642 -11.69 -15.23 -19.79
CA ARG A 642 -12.59 -16.00 -20.67
C ARG A 642 -12.27 -17.49 -20.66
N TRP A 643 -11.02 -17.86 -20.42
CA TRP A 643 -10.53 -19.23 -20.41
C TRP A 643 -9.60 -19.47 -19.23
N LEU A 644 -9.86 -20.54 -18.48
CA LEU A 644 -8.98 -21.02 -17.42
C LEU A 644 -8.02 -22.05 -17.98
N VAL A 645 -6.73 -21.91 -17.70
CA VAL A 645 -5.67 -22.85 -18.10
C VAL A 645 -4.83 -23.19 -16.88
N SER A 646 -4.39 -24.45 -16.77
CA SER A 646 -3.48 -24.87 -15.70
C SER A 646 -2.07 -25.15 -16.24
N PRO A 647 -1.10 -24.24 -16.02
CA PRO A 647 0.28 -24.49 -16.39
C PRO A 647 0.84 -25.79 -15.77
N GLU A 648 0.41 -26.14 -14.56
CA GLU A 648 0.83 -27.38 -13.89
C GLU A 648 0.35 -28.63 -14.65
N ALA A 649 -0.90 -28.64 -15.11
CA ALA A 649 -1.47 -29.77 -15.84
C ALA A 649 -0.87 -29.95 -17.24
N GLU A 650 -0.49 -28.84 -17.89
CA GLU A 650 0.12 -28.85 -19.23
C GLU A 650 1.62 -29.13 -19.18
N PHE A 651 2.36 -28.42 -18.32
CA PHE A 651 3.81 -28.50 -18.23
C PHE A 651 4.27 -29.63 -17.31
N ILE A 652 3.99 -29.56 -16.01
CA ILE A 652 4.54 -30.50 -15.01
C ILE A 652 4.01 -31.92 -15.26
N GLU A 653 2.69 -32.09 -15.30
CA GLU A 653 2.09 -33.39 -15.55
C GLU A 653 2.33 -33.87 -16.99
N GLY A 654 2.51 -32.92 -17.93
CA GLY A 654 2.90 -33.23 -19.30
C GLY A 654 4.31 -33.80 -19.41
N LEU A 655 5.28 -33.23 -18.71
CA LEU A 655 6.66 -33.70 -18.64
C LEU A 655 6.74 -35.08 -17.96
N LYS A 656 5.99 -35.27 -16.87
CA LYS A 656 5.88 -36.56 -16.20
C LYS A 656 5.38 -37.65 -17.15
N ARG A 657 4.34 -37.37 -17.97
CA ARG A 657 3.85 -38.29 -19.01
C ARG A 657 4.90 -38.56 -20.11
N ALA A 658 5.78 -37.60 -20.38
CA ALA A 658 6.88 -37.76 -21.33
C ALA A 658 8.13 -38.46 -20.73
N GLY A 659 8.06 -38.93 -19.47
CA GLY A 659 9.19 -39.60 -18.81
C GLY A 659 10.27 -38.65 -18.27
N LEU A 660 9.94 -37.37 -18.10
CA LEU A 660 10.80 -36.31 -17.58
C LEU A 660 10.24 -35.73 -16.26
N PRO A 661 10.09 -36.51 -15.19
CA PRO A 661 9.48 -36.02 -13.96
C PRO A 661 10.37 -34.95 -13.29
N LEU A 662 9.71 -33.91 -12.77
CA LEU A 662 10.29 -32.89 -11.89
C LEU A 662 9.87 -33.16 -10.44
N VAL A 663 10.75 -32.89 -9.48
CA VAL A 663 10.40 -32.79 -8.06
C VAL A 663 9.90 -31.37 -7.80
N VAL A 664 8.59 -31.20 -7.63
CA VAL A 664 7.94 -29.88 -7.55
C VAL A 664 7.34 -29.64 -6.16
N THR A 665 7.43 -28.40 -5.68
CA THR A 665 6.59 -27.91 -4.60
C THR A 665 5.81 -26.67 -5.04
N LYS A 666 4.55 -26.60 -4.61
CA LYS A 666 3.67 -25.45 -4.85
C LYS A 666 3.52 -24.68 -3.54
N ILE A 667 3.91 -23.41 -3.56
CA ILE A 667 3.87 -22.55 -2.36
C ILE A 667 2.67 -21.61 -2.34
N SER A 668 1.87 -21.56 -3.42
CA SER A 668 0.64 -20.78 -3.49
C SER A 668 -0.62 -21.63 -3.33
N SER A 669 -1.74 -20.94 -3.12
CA SER A 669 -3.07 -21.42 -3.47
C SER A 669 -3.41 -21.00 -4.91
N ASP A 670 -4.42 -21.62 -5.53
CA ASP A 670 -5.00 -21.05 -6.75
C ASP A 670 -5.89 -19.84 -6.37
N GLU A 671 -6.00 -18.87 -7.26
CA GLU A 671 -6.83 -17.69 -6.98
C GLU A 671 -8.31 -18.10 -6.84
N GLY A 672 -8.93 -17.70 -5.73
CA GLY A 672 -10.25 -18.16 -5.29
C GLY A 672 -10.21 -19.34 -4.31
N GLU A 673 -9.03 -19.84 -3.91
CA GLU A 673 -8.86 -20.77 -2.79
C GLU A 673 -8.53 -20.05 -1.46
N GLY A 674 -8.39 -20.77 -0.35
CA GLY A 674 -8.09 -20.19 0.97
C GLY A 674 -6.62 -19.77 1.16
N PRO A 675 -6.33 -18.92 2.16
CA PRO A 675 -4.97 -18.43 2.43
C PRO A 675 -4.01 -19.56 2.81
N LYS A 676 -2.72 -19.41 2.48
CA LYS A 676 -1.66 -20.32 2.96
C LYS A 676 -1.05 -19.82 4.26
N LEU A 677 -0.65 -20.77 5.10
CA LEU A 677 -0.06 -20.51 6.39
C LEU A 677 1.36 -21.06 6.42
N THR A 678 2.34 -20.16 6.54
CA THR A 678 3.76 -20.47 6.63
C THR A 678 4.24 -20.26 8.06
N HIS A 679 4.87 -21.28 8.66
CA HIS A 679 5.39 -21.16 10.02
C HIS A 679 6.60 -20.21 10.05
N ARG A 680 6.43 -18.99 10.58
CA ARG A 680 7.45 -17.92 10.55
C ARG A 680 8.82 -18.35 11.10
N LEU A 681 8.86 -19.02 12.25
CA LEU A 681 10.13 -19.41 12.90
C LEU A 681 10.78 -20.66 12.30
N ARG A 682 10.02 -21.47 11.56
CA ARG A 682 10.43 -22.78 11.04
C ARG A 682 9.83 -22.97 9.63
N PRO A 683 10.15 -22.09 8.68
CA PRO A 683 9.59 -22.18 7.34
C PRO A 683 10.11 -23.45 6.65
N PRO A 684 9.34 -24.02 5.71
CA PRO A 684 9.80 -25.18 4.95
C PRO A 684 11.04 -24.85 4.10
N SER A 685 11.98 -25.79 4.03
CA SER A 685 13.15 -25.71 3.16
C SER A 685 12.76 -25.81 1.69
N MET A 686 13.41 -25.02 0.83
CA MET A 686 13.25 -25.08 -0.64
C MET A 686 14.36 -25.90 -1.32
N ARG A 687 15.30 -26.48 -0.55
CA ARG A 687 16.23 -27.48 -1.08
C ARG A 687 15.52 -28.82 -1.34
N GLY A 688 16.01 -29.57 -2.32
CA GLY A 688 15.47 -30.88 -2.70
C GLY A 688 14.34 -30.83 -3.73
N PHE A 689 14.04 -29.65 -4.28
CA PHE A 689 13.08 -29.48 -5.38
C PHE A 689 13.81 -29.04 -6.66
N ASP A 690 13.33 -29.54 -7.81
CA ASP A 690 13.74 -29.05 -9.13
C ASP A 690 13.07 -27.72 -9.47
N LEU A 691 11.84 -27.54 -8.98
CA LEU A 691 10.97 -26.42 -9.31
C LEU A 691 10.10 -26.05 -8.11
N VAL A 692 10.09 -24.75 -7.77
CA VAL A 692 9.07 -24.14 -6.91
C VAL A 692 8.12 -23.36 -7.80
N VAL A 693 6.82 -23.61 -7.68
CA VAL A 693 5.79 -22.87 -8.41
C VAL A 693 4.88 -22.10 -7.50
N ALA A 694 4.40 -20.97 -8.00
CA ALA A 694 3.24 -20.32 -7.45
C ALA A 694 2.52 -19.48 -8.51
N SER A 695 1.20 -19.40 -8.34
CA SER A 695 0.30 -18.61 -9.19
C SER A 695 -0.05 -17.31 -8.50
N THR A 696 -0.25 -16.26 -9.28
CA THR A 696 -0.73 -14.97 -8.80
C THR A 696 -1.92 -14.52 -9.61
N ALA A 697 -3.05 -14.32 -8.94
CA ALA A 697 -4.17 -13.54 -9.45
C ALA A 697 -4.60 -13.84 -10.90
N GLY A 698 -4.45 -15.09 -11.37
CA GLY A 698 -4.75 -15.49 -12.75
C GLY A 698 -3.82 -14.97 -13.84
N GLY A 699 -2.89 -14.06 -13.53
CA GLY A 699 -1.91 -13.51 -14.46
C GLY A 699 -0.54 -14.16 -14.36
N ASN A 700 0.48 -13.38 -13.99
CA ASN A 700 1.87 -13.84 -13.88
C ASN A 700 1.98 -15.15 -13.08
N TYR A 701 2.54 -16.16 -13.73
CA TYR A 701 2.85 -17.44 -13.13
C TYR A 701 4.37 -17.59 -13.07
N MET A 702 4.93 -17.53 -11.86
CA MET A 702 6.37 -17.61 -11.66
C MET A 702 6.80 -19.04 -11.34
N MET A 703 7.86 -19.47 -12.03
CA MET A 703 8.51 -20.76 -11.87
C MET A 703 9.96 -20.53 -11.44
N ASP A 704 10.34 -21.03 -10.27
CA ASP A 704 11.68 -20.88 -9.72
C ASP A 704 12.46 -22.20 -9.85
N PHE A 705 13.48 -22.22 -10.71
CA PHE A 705 14.35 -23.36 -10.95
C PHE A 705 15.72 -23.13 -10.32
N PHE A 706 16.44 -24.22 -10.05
CA PHE A 706 17.75 -24.17 -9.39
C PHE A 706 18.85 -24.66 -10.33
N VAL A 707 20.01 -23.99 -10.31
CA VAL A 707 21.20 -24.39 -11.08
C VAL A 707 21.63 -25.80 -10.69
N ASP A 708 21.78 -26.02 -9.39
CA ASP A 708 22.06 -27.30 -8.75
C ASP A 708 21.58 -27.28 -7.29
N GLN A 709 21.75 -28.40 -6.59
CA GLN A 709 21.46 -28.53 -5.16
C GLN A 709 22.71 -28.37 -4.28
N GLY A 710 23.82 -27.87 -4.84
CA GLY A 710 25.12 -27.71 -4.20
C GLY A 710 25.43 -26.24 -3.94
N ASP A 711 26.65 -25.83 -4.29
CA ASP A 711 27.18 -24.49 -4.00
C ASP A 711 26.51 -23.38 -4.84
N ASN A 712 25.95 -23.72 -6.00
CA ASN A 712 25.29 -22.73 -6.87
C ASN A 712 23.78 -22.61 -6.61
N TRP A 713 23.23 -23.34 -5.63
CA TRP A 713 21.79 -23.35 -5.33
C TRP A 713 21.22 -21.94 -5.12
N ALA A 714 22.00 -21.06 -4.48
CA ALA A 714 21.60 -19.69 -4.17
C ALA A 714 21.41 -18.80 -5.41
N ARG A 715 22.11 -19.11 -6.52
CA ARG A 715 22.14 -18.29 -7.73
C ARG A 715 20.96 -18.60 -8.63
N GLN A 716 20.37 -17.57 -9.23
CA GLN A 716 19.37 -17.72 -10.29
C GLN A 716 19.99 -18.28 -11.59
N PRO A 717 19.39 -19.30 -12.23
CA PRO A 717 19.88 -19.80 -13.51
C PRO A 717 19.56 -18.83 -14.64
N VAL A 718 20.40 -18.84 -15.69
CA VAL A 718 20.20 -18.07 -16.93
C VAL A 718 19.67 -18.94 -18.07
N LEU A 719 19.24 -18.33 -19.18
CA LEU A 719 18.62 -19.03 -20.32
C LEU A 719 19.46 -20.21 -20.81
N ALA A 720 20.77 -20.03 -20.95
CA ALA A 720 21.66 -21.09 -21.42
C ALA A 720 21.64 -22.34 -20.51
N GLU A 721 21.47 -22.14 -19.21
CA GLU A 721 21.39 -23.22 -18.21
C GLU A 721 20.01 -23.87 -18.22
N LEU A 722 18.94 -23.08 -18.41
CA LEU A 722 17.57 -23.59 -18.52
C LEU A 722 17.33 -24.45 -19.78
N LYS A 723 18.09 -24.21 -20.86
CA LYS A 723 18.07 -25.06 -22.06
C LYS A 723 18.66 -26.45 -21.83
N ALA A 724 19.43 -26.64 -20.76
CA ALA A 724 20.06 -27.90 -20.40
C ALA A 724 19.93 -28.19 -18.89
N LEU A 725 18.77 -27.86 -18.30
CA LEU A 725 18.56 -27.98 -16.87
C LEU A 725 18.65 -29.45 -16.46
N ARG A 726 19.54 -29.75 -15.51
CA ARG A 726 19.70 -31.10 -14.96
C ARG A 726 18.82 -31.26 -13.73
N THR A 727 17.85 -32.17 -13.80
CA THR A 727 16.97 -32.49 -12.68
C THR A 727 17.70 -33.32 -11.62
N ILE A 728 17.17 -33.32 -10.40
CA ILE A 728 17.59 -34.17 -9.28
C ILE A 728 17.56 -35.65 -9.68
N GLY A 729 16.58 -36.05 -10.49
CA GLY A 729 16.49 -37.40 -11.08
C GLY A 729 17.54 -37.70 -12.16
N GLY A 730 18.44 -36.77 -12.46
CA GLY A 730 19.53 -36.90 -13.43
C GLY A 730 19.11 -36.77 -14.89
N LYS A 731 17.90 -36.27 -15.19
CA LYS A 731 17.42 -36.00 -16.55
C LYS A 731 17.81 -34.58 -16.96
N THR A 732 17.92 -34.35 -18.26
CA THR A 732 18.14 -33.01 -18.82
C THR A 732 16.88 -32.55 -19.54
N ILE A 733 16.45 -31.32 -19.27
CA ILE A 733 15.23 -30.72 -19.83
C ILE A 733 15.60 -29.37 -20.46
N ASP A 734 15.08 -29.12 -21.67
CA ASP A 734 15.06 -27.79 -22.28
C ASP A 734 13.76 -27.09 -21.83
N VAL A 735 13.84 -26.38 -20.71
CA VAL A 735 12.66 -25.81 -20.04
C VAL A 735 11.91 -24.82 -20.93
N PRO A 736 12.57 -23.81 -21.57
CA PRO A 736 11.87 -22.88 -22.45
C PRO A 736 11.15 -23.59 -23.60
N LYS A 737 11.80 -24.57 -24.24
CA LYS A 737 11.19 -25.33 -25.34
C LYS A 737 9.94 -26.08 -24.90
N GLU A 738 10.01 -26.75 -23.75
CA GLU A 738 8.88 -27.52 -23.22
C GLU A 738 7.72 -26.62 -22.79
N LEU A 739 8.00 -25.46 -22.19
CA LEU A 739 6.98 -24.46 -21.84
C LEU A 739 6.27 -23.93 -23.09
N LEU A 740 7.02 -23.49 -24.10
CA LEU A 740 6.48 -22.96 -25.35
C LEU A 740 5.61 -24.00 -26.08
N ALA A 741 6.09 -25.26 -26.14
CA ALA A 741 5.38 -26.33 -26.82
C ALA A 741 4.07 -26.73 -26.11
N ARG A 742 4.03 -26.66 -24.78
CA ARG A 742 2.90 -27.16 -23.97
C ARG A 742 1.88 -26.10 -23.64
N LEU A 743 2.29 -24.84 -23.45
CA LEU A 743 1.36 -23.74 -23.18
C LEU A 743 0.81 -23.13 -24.46
N GLY A 744 1.55 -23.20 -25.58
CA GLY A 744 1.09 -22.77 -26.89
C GLY A 744 0.39 -21.40 -26.84
N ASP A 745 -0.72 -21.27 -27.57
CA ASP A 745 -1.45 -20.00 -27.72
C ASP A 745 -2.07 -19.43 -26.43
N SER A 746 -1.99 -20.14 -25.29
CA SER A 746 -2.39 -19.59 -23.99
C SER A 746 -1.36 -18.63 -23.39
N LEU A 747 -0.10 -18.75 -23.81
CA LEU A 747 1.02 -17.95 -23.33
C LEU A 747 1.18 -16.72 -24.22
N ASP A 748 1.25 -15.53 -23.62
CA ASP A 748 1.66 -14.35 -24.35
C ASP A 748 3.17 -14.40 -24.62
N TYR A 749 3.94 -14.46 -23.55
CA TYR A 749 5.35 -14.82 -23.55
C TYR A 749 5.83 -15.24 -22.17
N LEU A 750 6.91 -16.02 -22.14
CA LEU A 750 7.73 -16.23 -20.94
C LEU A 750 8.93 -15.28 -20.97
N VAL A 751 9.39 -14.85 -19.81
CA VAL A 751 10.57 -13.99 -19.64
C VAL A 751 11.57 -14.69 -18.74
N VAL A 752 12.86 -14.58 -19.07
CA VAL A 752 13.99 -15.15 -18.32
C VAL A 752 15.21 -14.23 -18.39
N ARG A 753 16.17 -14.43 -17.47
CA ARG A 753 17.51 -13.81 -17.57
C ARG A 753 18.30 -14.46 -18.71
N GLU A 754 18.74 -13.68 -19.68
CA GLU A 754 19.76 -14.11 -20.66
C GLU A 754 21.14 -14.07 -19.99
N ALA A 755 21.38 -13.03 -19.19
CA ALA A 755 22.55 -12.83 -18.36
C ALA A 755 22.14 -12.34 -16.95
N PRO A 756 23.01 -12.46 -15.92
CA PRO A 756 22.73 -11.90 -14.61
C PRO A 756 22.34 -10.42 -14.69
N CYS A 757 21.37 -10.01 -13.87
CA CYS A 757 20.81 -8.66 -13.85
C CYS A 757 21.00 -8.05 -12.47
N THR A 758 21.14 -6.73 -12.43
CA THR A 758 21.30 -5.90 -11.22
C THR A 758 20.60 -4.57 -11.45
N PRO A 759 20.41 -3.71 -10.44
CA PRO A 759 19.87 -2.36 -10.65
C PRO A 759 20.63 -1.55 -11.72
N ASP A 760 21.93 -1.79 -11.92
CA ASP A 760 22.77 -1.05 -12.88
C ASP A 760 22.62 -1.54 -14.35
N GLY A 761 22.09 -2.73 -14.56
CA GLY A 761 21.90 -3.28 -15.91
C GLY A 761 21.74 -4.80 -15.94
N GLY A 762 21.45 -5.32 -17.12
CA GLY A 762 21.20 -6.74 -17.34
C GLY A 762 20.71 -7.05 -18.75
N THR A 763 20.55 -8.34 -19.06
CA THR A 763 19.98 -8.80 -20.32
C THR A 763 18.88 -9.82 -20.05
N VAL A 764 17.69 -9.56 -20.57
CA VAL A 764 16.53 -10.43 -20.45
C VAL A 764 16.09 -10.93 -21.82
N ALA A 765 15.55 -12.15 -21.85
CA ALA A 765 14.98 -12.75 -23.04
C ALA A 765 13.49 -13.03 -22.82
N ALA A 766 12.65 -12.59 -23.75
CA ALA A 766 11.25 -12.95 -23.83
C ALA A 766 11.02 -13.91 -25.00
N MET A 767 10.17 -14.92 -24.83
CA MET A 767 9.88 -15.93 -25.85
C MET A 767 8.39 -16.28 -25.82
N GLY A 768 7.75 -16.35 -26.99
CA GLY A 768 6.33 -16.69 -27.06
C GLY A 768 5.85 -17.05 -28.46
N PRO A 769 4.68 -17.67 -28.58
CA PRO A 769 4.10 -17.99 -29.88
C PRO A 769 3.50 -16.75 -30.55
N ARG A 770 3.82 -16.54 -31.83
CA ARG A 770 3.26 -15.50 -32.70
C ARG A 770 3.05 -16.06 -34.09
N GLY A 771 1.81 -16.01 -34.61
CA GLY A 771 1.52 -16.44 -35.99
C GLY A 771 1.97 -17.87 -36.32
N GLY A 772 1.98 -18.78 -35.34
CA GLY A 772 2.42 -20.18 -35.52
C GLY A 772 3.94 -20.40 -35.48
N VAL A 773 4.75 -19.38 -35.22
CA VAL A 773 6.19 -19.49 -34.96
C VAL A 773 6.52 -19.09 -33.51
N VAL A 774 7.67 -19.52 -33.01
CA VAL A 774 8.23 -18.99 -31.76
C VAL A 774 8.97 -17.71 -32.09
N ALA A 775 8.50 -16.59 -31.54
CA ALA A 775 9.18 -15.31 -31.60
C ALA A 775 9.98 -15.07 -30.32
N THR A 776 11.09 -14.36 -30.43
CA THR A 776 11.96 -14.04 -29.30
C THR A 776 12.31 -12.56 -29.30
N ALA A 777 12.42 -11.97 -28.12
CA ALA A 777 12.93 -10.61 -27.93
C ALA A 777 14.06 -10.63 -26.90
N THR A 778 15.17 -9.97 -27.22
CA THR A 778 16.28 -9.71 -26.28
C THR A 778 16.25 -8.25 -25.90
N ILE A 779 16.25 -7.96 -24.60
CA ILE A 779 16.25 -6.60 -24.06
C ILE A 779 17.51 -6.45 -23.21
N GLU A 780 18.40 -5.54 -23.60
CA GLU A 780 19.65 -5.25 -22.91
C GLU A 780 19.60 -3.85 -22.31
N ARG A 781 19.88 -3.74 -21.01
CA ARG A 781 19.88 -2.48 -20.27
C ARG A 781 21.26 -2.16 -19.71
N ARG A 782 21.71 -0.92 -19.90
CA ARG A 782 22.93 -0.35 -19.32
C ARG A 782 22.59 1.03 -18.74
N GLY A 783 22.48 1.12 -17.41
CA GLY A 783 21.87 2.28 -16.78
C GLY A 783 20.43 2.48 -17.28
N ARG A 784 20.15 3.65 -17.87
CA ARG A 784 18.84 4.01 -18.47
C ARG A 784 18.74 3.76 -19.98
N ALA A 785 19.83 3.32 -20.61
CA ALA A 785 19.86 3.02 -22.03
C ALA A 785 19.39 1.58 -22.24
N ILE A 786 18.43 1.38 -23.14
CA ILE A 786 17.85 0.07 -23.45
C ILE A 786 17.92 -0.20 -24.95
N TRP A 787 18.45 -1.35 -25.29
CA TRP A 787 18.47 -1.89 -26.65
C TRP A 787 17.57 -3.13 -26.75
N VAL A 788 16.88 -3.26 -27.89
CA VAL A 788 15.94 -4.36 -28.14
C VAL A 788 16.20 -4.97 -29.51
N GLU A 789 16.26 -6.30 -29.56
CA GLU A 789 16.23 -7.10 -30.78
C GLU A 789 15.03 -8.05 -30.73
N GLN A 790 14.32 -8.18 -31.86
CA GLN A 790 13.24 -9.16 -32.01
C GLN A 790 13.52 -10.08 -33.20
N GLN A 791 13.23 -11.37 -33.04
CA GLN A 791 13.41 -12.40 -34.08
C GLN A 791 12.11 -13.20 -34.27
N GLY A 792 11.84 -13.60 -35.51
CA GLY A 792 10.65 -14.37 -35.88
C GLY A 792 9.39 -13.52 -36.10
N ALA A 793 8.97 -12.74 -35.09
CA ALA A 793 7.84 -11.82 -35.18
C ALA A 793 7.93 -10.71 -34.11
N ASP A 794 7.03 -9.73 -34.18
CA ASP A 794 6.88 -8.68 -33.15
C ASP A 794 6.21 -9.27 -31.89
N LEU A 795 7.04 -9.75 -30.97
CA LEU A 795 6.60 -10.37 -29.72
C LEU A 795 6.06 -9.32 -28.73
N LEU A 796 6.79 -8.22 -28.58
CA LEU A 796 6.47 -7.14 -27.62
C LEU A 796 5.35 -6.21 -28.13
N GLY A 797 4.94 -6.36 -29.41
CA GLY A 797 3.90 -5.54 -30.01
C GLY A 797 4.34 -4.09 -30.21
N LEU A 798 5.58 -3.87 -30.64
CA LEU A 798 6.15 -2.54 -30.89
C LEU A 798 5.57 -1.87 -32.15
N SER A 799 4.99 -2.65 -33.04
CA SER A 799 4.37 -2.20 -34.30
C SER A 799 2.84 -2.10 -34.23
N GLU A 800 2.20 -2.72 -33.24
CA GLU A 800 0.73 -2.76 -33.12
C GLU A 800 0.22 -1.68 -32.17
N ARG A 801 -0.69 -0.84 -32.67
CA ARG A 801 -1.35 0.19 -31.87
C ARG A 801 -2.52 -0.38 -31.06
N SER A 802 -2.77 0.23 -29.91
CA SER A 802 -3.87 -0.06 -29.02
C SER A 802 -5.22 0.27 -29.69
N PRO A 803 -6.23 -0.62 -29.60
CA PRO A 803 -7.57 -0.33 -30.09
C PRO A 803 -8.42 0.52 -29.12
N TYR A 804 -7.91 0.81 -27.92
CA TYR A 804 -8.69 1.41 -26.84
C TYR A 804 -8.75 2.94 -26.88
N GLU A 805 -8.01 3.57 -27.78
CA GLU A 805 -7.99 5.03 -27.94
C GLU A 805 -7.89 5.43 -29.42
N THR A 806 -8.39 6.63 -29.74
CA THR A 806 -8.17 7.25 -31.05
C THR A 806 -6.93 8.13 -30.97
N LEU A 807 -5.95 7.84 -31.84
CA LEU A 807 -4.66 8.54 -31.88
C LEU A 807 -4.68 9.67 -32.89
N ASP A 808 -4.11 10.82 -32.51
CA ASP A 808 -3.86 11.93 -33.43
C ASP A 808 -2.74 11.56 -34.44
N PRO A 809 -2.83 11.95 -35.72
CA PRO A 809 -1.80 11.64 -36.71
C PRO A 809 -0.39 12.10 -36.36
N VAL A 810 -0.23 13.20 -35.60
CA VAL A 810 1.09 13.66 -35.13
C VAL A 810 1.65 12.68 -34.11
N ALA A 811 0.83 12.27 -33.14
CA ALA A 811 1.22 11.27 -32.14
C ALA A 811 1.61 9.93 -32.78
N VAL A 812 0.93 9.52 -33.86
CA VAL A 812 1.28 8.34 -34.64
C VAL A 812 2.65 8.51 -35.33
N ALA A 813 2.88 9.65 -35.98
CA ALA A 813 4.14 9.93 -36.67
C ALA A 813 5.33 10.01 -35.70
N ASP A 814 5.14 10.61 -34.52
CA ASP A 814 6.15 10.67 -33.46
C ASP A 814 6.49 9.26 -32.95
N ALA A 815 5.47 8.43 -32.72
CA ALA A 815 5.67 7.05 -32.29
C ALA A 815 6.36 6.20 -33.38
N ASP A 816 6.05 6.41 -34.66
CA ASP A 816 6.75 5.72 -35.75
C ASP A 816 8.22 6.16 -35.86
N THR A 817 8.49 7.45 -35.66
CA THR A 817 9.87 7.99 -35.63
C THR A 817 10.67 7.41 -34.48
N LEU A 818 10.10 7.37 -33.27
CA LEU A 818 10.71 6.74 -32.11
C LEU A 818 10.95 5.24 -32.33
N ARG A 819 9.99 4.53 -32.93
CA ARG A 819 10.15 3.11 -33.27
C ARG A 819 11.36 2.91 -34.17
N ASP A 820 11.44 3.65 -35.26
CA ASP A 820 12.50 3.50 -36.25
C ASP A 820 13.87 3.88 -35.66
N HIS A 821 13.94 4.92 -34.83
CA HIS A 821 15.12 5.27 -34.04
C HIS A 821 15.54 4.13 -33.11
N CYS A 822 14.65 3.68 -32.22
CA CYS A 822 15.00 2.69 -31.20
C CYS A 822 15.32 1.30 -31.77
N LEU A 823 14.67 0.88 -32.85
CA LEU A 823 14.92 -0.41 -33.49
C LEU A 823 16.11 -0.40 -34.45
N SER A 824 16.59 0.76 -34.87
CA SER A 824 17.81 0.89 -35.69
C SER A 824 19.10 1.09 -34.85
N ALA A 825 18.96 1.19 -33.53
CA ALA A 825 20.06 1.32 -32.58
C ALA A 825 21.11 0.20 -32.76
N ASN A 826 22.38 0.58 -32.75
CA ASN A 826 23.49 -0.35 -32.88
C ASN A 826 23.81 -0.97 -31.51
N ARG A 827 23.72 -2.30 -31.41
CA ARG A 827 24.04 -3.04 -30.18
C ARG A 827 25.42 -2.71 -29.62
N GLU A 828 26.42 -2.52 -30.49
CA GLU A 828 27.80 -2.26 -30.06
C GLU A 828 28.06 -0.80 -29.66
N ASP A 829 27.09 0.10 -29.87
CA ASP A 829 27.18 1.52 -29.53
C ASP A 829 26.07 1.93 -28.55
N PRO A 830 26.31 1.86 -27.23
CA PRO A 830 25.32 2.25 -26.21
C PRO A 830 24.82 3.69 -26.31
N ALA A 831 25.57 4.59 -26.97
CA ALA A 831 25.11 5.96 -27.18
C ALA A 831 23.98 6.06 -28.23
N SER A 832 23.80 5.01 -29.05
CA SER A 832 22.71 4.91 -30.02
C SER A 832 21.43 4.28 -29.47
N TRP A 833 21.46 3.81 -28.22
CA TRP A 833 20.32 3.14 -27.59
C TRP A 833 19.29 4.16 -27.10
N CYS A 834 18.02 3.77 -27.09
CA CYS A 834 16.95 4.61 -26.56
C CYS A 834 16.95 4.61 -25.03
N ALA A 835 16.65 5.78 -24.45
CA ALA A 835 16.38 5.91 -23.03
C ALA A 835 15.02 5.31 -22.64
N GLU A 836 14.85 4.98 -21.36
CA GLU A 836 13.57 4.52 -20.81
C GLU A 836 12.38 5.44 -21.11
N SER A 837 12.58 6.76 -21.10
CA SER A 837 11.53 7.74 -21.43
C SER A 837 11.09 7.67 -22.89
N GLU A 838 12.02 7.40 -23.81
CA GLU A 838 11.74 7.22 -25.23
C GLU A 838 10.96 5.92 -25.47
N TRP A 839 11.36 4.83 -24.82
CA TRP A 839 10.63 3.56 -24.86
C TRP A 839 9.21 3.68 -24.29
N ARG A 840 9.04 4.42 -23.19
CA ARG A 840 7.72 4.67 -22.59
C ARG A 840 6.86 5.53 -23.51
N ALA A 841 7.42 6.58 -24.10
CA ALA A 841 6.72 7.42 -25.07
C ALA A 841 6.30 6.65 -26.33
N LEU A 842 7.13 5.73 -26.81
CA LEU A 842 6.83 4.86 -27.94
C LEU A 842 5.68 3.88 -27.62
N THR A 843 5.77 3.20 -26.47
CA THR A 843 4.90 2.06 -26.16
C THR A 843 3.57 2.44 -25.51
N ARG A 844 3.38 3.69 -25.06
CA ARG A 844 2.13 4.17 -24.43
C ARG A 844 0.87 3.91 -25.28
N PHE A 845 1.03 3.87 -26.60
CA PHE A 845 -0.05 3.67 -27.58
C PHE A 845 -0.17 2.24 -28.08
N ASN A 846 0.52 1.28 -27.45
CA ASN A 846 0.53 -0.11 -27.89
C ASN A 846 -0.29 -0.98 -26.91
N ARG A 847 -0.55 -2.23 -27.29
CA ARG A 847 -1.29 -3.18 -26.43
C ARG A 847 -0.56 -3.57 -25.14
N ARG A 848 0.71 -3.19 -24.98
CA ARG A 848 1.56 -3.50 -23.82
C ARG A 848 2.35 -2.25 -23.42
N PRO A 849 1.70 -1.28 -22.79
CA PRO A 849 2.35 -0.01 -22.46
C PRO A 849 3.58 -0.25 -21.58
N ASP A 850 4.66 0.47 -21.85
CA ASP A 850 5.94 0.42 -21.13
C ASP A 850 6.60 -0.96 -21.00
N ALA A 851 6.21 -1.97 -21.79
CA ALA A 851 6.71 -3.34 -21.63
C ALA A 851 8.23 -3.46 -21.74
N VAL A 852 8.87 -2.72 -22.64
CA VAL A 852 10.33 -2.76 -22.80
C VAL A 852 11.03 -2.33 -21.51
N THR A 853 10.68 -1.16 -20.96
CA THR A 853 11.27 -0.65 -19.73
C THR A 853 10.95 -1.56 -18.55
N GLN A 854 9.68 -1.95 -18.38
CA GLN A 854 9.29 -2.77 -17.23
C GLN A 854 9.95 -4.16 -17.24
N LEU A 855 10.07 -4.80 -18.39
CA LEU A 855 10.74 -6.10 -18.52
C LEU A 855 12.26 -5.97 -18.31
N ALA A 856 12.87 -4.86 -18.71
CA ALA A 856 14.30 -4.60 -18.49
C ALA A 856 14.68 -4.48 -17.00
N HIS A 857 13.69 -4.18 -16.14
CA HIS A 857 13.84 -4.09 -14.68
C HIS A 857 13.27 -5.30 -13.92
N LEU A 858 12.62 -6.25 -14.60
CA LEU A 858 11.92 -7.37 -13.95
C LEU A 858 12.83 -8.18 -13.03
N TYR A 859 14.11 -8.32 -13.41
CA TYR A 859 15.08 -9.20 -12.78
C TYR A 859 16.19 -8.49 -12.01
N ASP A 860 16.02 -7.20 -11.69
CA ASP A 860 17.00 -6.39 -10.95
C ASP A 860 17.36 -6.95 -9.57
N ILE A 861 16.51 -7.82 -9.01
CA ILE A 861 16.78 -8.59 -7.79
C ILE A 861 16.48 -10.08 -7.98
N ASP A 862 17.26 -10.94 -7.33
CA ASP A 862 17.13 -12.41 -7.44
C ASP A 862 15.78 -12.95 -6.97
N ARG A 863 15.10 -12.23 -6.07
CA ARG A 863 13.75 -12.56 -5.60
C ARG A 863 12.69 -12.53 -6.72
N ALA A 864 12.97 -12.00 -7.90
CA ALA A 864 12.03 -12.01 -9.04
C ALA A 864 11.82 -13.41 -9.67
N GLY A 865 12.46 -14.46 -9.12
CA GLY A 865 12.32 -15.83 -9.58
C GLY A 865 13.13 -16.13 -10.84
N THR A 866 12.91 -17.30 -11.44
CA THR A 866 13.66 -17.74 -12.63
C THR A 866 12.92 -17.46 -13.93
N VAL A 867 11.69 -17.95 -14.08
CA VAL A 867 10.86 -17.79 -15.29
C VAL A 867 9.54 -17.13 -14.89
N ASN A 868 9.20 -16.04 -15.57
CA ASN A 868 7.91 -15.36 -15.41
C ASN A 868 7.06 -15.66 -16.66
N LEU A 869 5.91 -16.30 -16.48
CA LEU A 869 4.97 -16.57 -17.55
C LEU A 869 3.85 -15.53 -17.54
N PHE A 870 3.61 -14.87 -18.67
CA PHE A 870 2.49 -13.96 -18.83
C PHE A 870 1.43 -14.59 -19.73
N PRO A 871 0.20 -14.82 -19.24
CA PRO A 871 -0.86 -15.39 -20.04
C PRO A 871 -1.37 -14.38 -21.07
N ARG A 872 -1.88 -14.91 -22.19
CA ARG A 872 -2.53 -14.10 -23.22
C ARG A 872 -3.81 -13.43 -22.71
N ASP A 873 -4.21 -12.33 -23.33
CA ASP A 873 -5.49 -11.65 -23.08
C ASP A 873 -6.66 -12.65 -23.06
N GLY A 874 -7.52 -12.54 -22.04
CA GLY A 874 -8.65 -13.44 -21.83
C GLY A 874 -8.31 -14.82 -21.27
N VAL A 875 -7.04 -15.18 -21.09
CA VAL A 875 -6.62 -16.44 -20.45
C VAL A 875 -6.19 -16.17 -19.01
N GLY A 876 -6.70 -16.94 -18.06
CA GLY A 876 -6.25 -16.94 -16.67
C GLY A 876 -5.50 -18.23 -16.31
N TYR A 877 -4.32 -18.11 -15.72
CA TYR A 877 -3.53 -19.24 -15.23
C TYR A 877 -3.86 -19.57 -13.77
N ASN A 878 -4.31 -20.80 -13.51
CA ASN A 878 -4.60 -21.29 -12.16
C ASN A 878 -5.46 -20.31 -11.32
N THR A 879 -6.52 -19.82 -11.95
CA THR A 879 -7.52 -18.93 -11.34
C THR A 879 -8.91 -19.53 -11.45
N LYS A 880 -9.81 -19.09 -10.59
CA LYS A 880 -11.24 -19.45 -10.60
C LYS A 880 -12.14 -18.23 -10.73
N VAL A 881 -11.58 -17.04 -10.90
CA VAL A 881 -12.30 -15.77 -10.82
C VAL A 881 -12.42 -15.08 -12.19
N PRO A 882 -13.48 -14.28 -12.43
CA PRO A 882 -13.71 -13.61 -13.71
C PRO A 882 -12.79 -12.42 -14.00
N GLY A 883 -12.17 -11.80 -12.99
CA GLY A 883 -11.20 -10.73 -13.17
C GLY A 883 -9.79 -11.17 -12.77
N ARG A 884 -8.78 -10.80 -13.56
CA ARG A 884 -7.37 -11.03 -13.26
C ARG A 884 -6.53 -9.77 -13.41
N HIS A 885 -5.37 -9.76 -12.79
CA HIS A 885 -4.30 -8.80 -13.02
C HIS A 885 -2.94 -9.54 -13.09
N ALA A 886 -1.81 -8.87 -12.87
CA ALA A 886 -0.45 -9.42 -12.90
C ALA A 886 0.15 -9.68 -14.29
N GLY A 887 -0.59 -9.45 -15.37
CA GLY A 887 -0.15 -9.64 -16.75
C GLY A 887 0.52 -8.42 -17.38
N GLU A 888 0.70 -8.49 -18.70
CA GLU A 888 1.36 -7.47 -19.52
C GLU A 888 0.41 -6.72 -20.45
N SER A 889 -0.89 -7.04 -20.40
CA SER A 889 -1.91 -6.47 -21.27
C SER A 889 -2.16 -4.99 -20.97
N PHE A 890 -2.74 -4.28 -21.94
CA PHE A 890 -3.15 -2.88 -21.80
C PHE A 890 -3.99 -2.66 -20.55
N HIS A 891 -5.05 -3.47 -20.37
CA HIS A 891 -5.97 -3.35 -19.24
C HIS A 891 -5.29 -3.49 -17.89
N GLU A 892 -4.29 -4.37 -17.77
CA GLU A 892 -3.62 -4.62 -16.49
C GLU A 892 -2.61 -3.52 -16.15
N LYS A 893 -2.02 -2.90 -17.18
CA LYS A 893 -1.05 -1.82 -17.02
C LYS A 893 -1.66 -0.42 -16.96
N ASP A 894 -2.87 -0.24 -17.50
CA ASP A 894 -3.62 1.00 -17.43
C ASP A 894 -4.00 1.28 -15.98
N ALA A 895 -3.23 2.16 -15.36
CA ALA A 895 -3.46 2.61 -14.00
C ALA A 895 -3.89 4.07 -14.03
N PHE A 896 -4.90 4.44 -13.25
CA PHE A 896 -5.19 5.86 -13.04
C PHE A 896 -3.98 6.52 -12.38
N VAL A 897 -3.55 7.70 -12.85
CA VAL A 897 -2.56 8.53 -12.16
C VAL A 897 -2.93 10.00 -12.38
N GLY A 898 -3.13 10.76 -11.33
CA GLY A 898 -3.35 12.20 -11.49
C GLY A 898 -3.41 13.02 -10.21
N ILE A 899 -3.29 14.33 -10.37
CA ILE A 899 -3.45 15.33 -9.31
C ILE A 899 -4.46 16.40 -9.71
N TRP A 900 -5.15 16.97 -8.73
CA TRP A 900 -6.07 18.08 -8.90
C TRP A 900 -6.13 18.98 -7.67
N GLY A 901 -6.66 20.18 -7.82
CA GLY A 901 -6.72 21.20 -6.78
C GLY A 901 -6.43 22.59 -7.33
N ALA A 902 -6.58 23.63 -6.52
CA ALA A 902 -6.39 25.02 -6.94
C ALA A 902 -4.95 25.33 -7.40
N SER A 903 -3.97 24.59 -6.89
CA SER A 903 -2.55 24.76 -7.22
C SER A 903 -2.14 24.13 -8.56
N VAL A 904 -2.98 23.31 -9.18
CA VAL A 904 -2.62 22.65 -10.46
C VAL A 904 -2.83 23.63 -11.61
N LYS A 905 -1.76 23.94 -12.34
CA LYS A 905 -1.77 24.90 -13.44
C LYS A 905 -2.14 24.22 -14.77
N ALA A 906 -2.95 24.92 -15.56
CA ALA A 906 -3.23 24.53 -16.93
C ALA A 906 -2.02 24.78 -17.85
N GLY A 907 -1.96 24.03 -18.96
CA GLY A 907 -0.96 24.22 -20.02
C GLY A 907 0.30 23.37 -19.89
N VAL A 908 0.40 22.52 -18.86
CA VAL A 908 1.43 21.47 -18.74
C VAL A 908 0.72 20.13 -18.76
N GLU A 909 0.94 19.34 -19.82
CA GLU A 909 0.43 17.96 -19.89
C GLU A 909 1.43 17.00 -19.24
N LEU A 910 0.91 16.01 -18.51
CA LEU A 910 1.74 14.96 -17.96
C LEU A 910 2.18 13.98 -19.07
N PRO A 911 3.47 13.58 -19.09
CA PRO A 911 3.91 12.50 -19.94
C PRO A 911 3.30 11.16 -19.46
N PRO A 912 3.51 10.06 -20.19
CA PRO A 912 3.23 8.73 -19.66
C PRO A 912 3.93 8.54 -18.32
N THR A 913 3.16 8.20 -17.29
CA THR A 913 3.58 8.35 -15.90
C THR A 913 3.39 7.05 -15.15
N VAL A 914 4.46 6.56 -14.52
CA VAL A 914 4.38 5.37 -13.64
C VAL A 914 3.77 5.79 -12.31
N ASN A 915 2.84 4.98 -11.80
CA ASN A 915 2.05 5.26 -10.60
C ASN A 915 2.88 5.60 -9.34
N GLY A 916 4.08 5.04 -9.19
CA GLY A 916 5.00 5.33 -8.09
C GLY A 916 5.45 6.80 -8.00
N SER A 917 5.37 7.56 -9.08
CA SER A 917 5.73 8.99 -9.09
C SER A 917 4.71 9.88 -8.37
N LEU A 918 3.51 9.39 -8.04
CA LEU A 918 2.51 10.17 -7.31
C LEU A 918 3.02 10.61 -5.93
N ALA A 919 3.59 9.69 -5.15
CA ALA A 919 4.12 10.00 -3.81
C ALA A 919 5.23 11.05 -3.86
N GLN A 920 6.04 11.05 -4.91
CA GLN A 920 7.07 12.05 -5.15
C GLN A 920 6.48 13.44 -5.40
N ALA A 921 5.42 13.53 -6.20
CA ALA A 921 4.71 14.79 -6.44
C ALA A 921 4.07 15.32 -5.14
N MET A 922 3.47 14.45 -4.33
CA MET A 922 2.90 14.81 -3.03
C MET A 922 3.98 15.30 -2.06
N TYR A 923 5.12 14.61 -2.01
CA TYR A 923 6.27 15.02 -1.19
C TYR A 923 6.82 16.38 -1.63
N ALA A 924 6.98 16.58 -2.94
CA ALA A 924 7.49 17.83 -3.51
C ALA A 924 6.57 19.00 -3.16
N TRP A 925 5.26 18.82 -3.26
CA TRP A 925 4.26 19.82 -2.89
C TRP A 925 4.36 20.23 -1.42
N ILE A 926 4.40 19.26 -0.50
CA ILE A 926 4.45 19.53 0.94
C ILE A 926 5.78 20.15 1.35
N SER A 927 6.89 19.61 0.86
CA SER A 927 8.24 19.97 1.33
C SER A 927 8.91 21.08 0.55
N GLY A 928 8.37 21.43 -0.62
CA GLY A 928 9.05 22.28 -1.60
C GLY A 928 10.37 21.70 -2.11
N THR A 929 10.68 20.43 -1.84
CA THR A 929 11.92 19.77 -2.26
C THR A 929 11.62 18.82 -3.41
N LYS A 930 12.35 18.95 -4.51
CA LYS A 930 12.22 18.05 -5.66
C LYS A 930 12.90 16.70 -5.37
N PRO A 931 12.16 15.56 -5.34
CA PRO A 931 12.75 14.23 -5.26
C PRO A 931 13.68 13.97 -6.44
N VAL A 932 14.79 13.30 -6.18
CA VAL A 932 15.76 12.88 -7.19
C VAL A 932 15.73 11.36 -7.31
N GLU A 933 15.43 10.86 -8.51
CA GLU A 933 15.45 9.44 -8.82
C GLU A 933 16.80 8.80 -8.48
N GLY A 934 16.78 7.65 -7.81
CA GLY A 934 17.97 6.93 -7.35
C GLY A 934 18.54 7.42 -6.01
N GLU A 935 18.08 8.56 -5.49
CA GLU A 935 18.48 9.09 -4.19
C GLU A 935 17.39 8.86 -3.14
N ASP A 936 17.77 8.55 -1.90
CA ASP A 936 16.83 8.32 -0.78
C ASP A 936 15.72 7.28 -1.07
N GLY A 937 16.01 6.32 -1.95
CA GLY A 937 15.09 5.26 -2.38
C GLY A 937 14.06 5.67 -3.44
N TRP A 938 14.03 6.93 -3.87
CA TRP A 938 13.08 7.43 -4.88
C TRP A 938 13.26 6.73 -6.23
N GLY A 939 12.19 6.14 -6.77
CA GLY A 939 12.26 5.26 -7.94
C GLY A 939 11.96 5.89 -9.31
N TRP A 940 11.39 7.10 -9.36
CA TRP A 940 10.97 7.72 -10.61
C TRP A 940 11.42 9.18 -10.74
N PRO A 941 11.41 9.74 -11.96
CA PRO A 941 11.61 11.18 -12.16
C PRO A 941 10.49 11.99 -11.50
N ALA A 942 10.86 13.14 -10.93
CA ALA A 942 9.89 14.15 -10.52
C ALA A 942 9.06 14.65 -11.72
N TRP A 943 7.81 15.04 -11.44
CA TRP A 943 6.90 15.56 -12.44
C TRP A 943 7.39 16.90 -13.05
N PRO A 944 6.90 17.28 -14.24
CA PRO A 944 7.33 18.50 -14.93
C PRO A 944 7.21 19.75 -14.06
N GLU A 945 8.22 20.63 -14.16
CA GLU A 945 8.21 21.93 -13.49
C GLU A 945 7.07 22.81 -14.02
N GLY A 946 6.47 23.59 -13.13
CA GLY A 946 5.36 24.49 -13.47
C GLY A 946 3.97 23.84 -13.52
N LEU A 947 3.84 22.52 -13.36
CA LEU A 947 2.53 21.87 -13.23
C LEU A 947 1.81 22.26 -11.93
N ILE A 948 2.56 22.39 -10.84
CA ILE A 948 2.05 22.80 -9.53
C ILE A 948 2.54 24.22 -9.26
N ALA A 949 1.63 25.12 -8.85
CA ALA A 949 1.97 26.46 -8.40
C ALA A 949 2.83 26.39 -7.14
N GLU A 950 3.89 27.19 -7.08
CA GLU A 950 4.74 27.31 -5.87
C GLU A 950 4.07 28.11 -4.76
#